data_AF-A0A4Z1H5F7-F1
#
_entry.id   AF-A0A4Z1H5F7-F1
#
_cell.length_a   1.000
_cell.length_b   1.000
_cell.length_c   1.000
_cell.angle_alpha   90.00
_cell.angle_beta   90.00
_cell.angle_gamma   90.00
#
_symmetry.space_group_name_H-M   'P 1'
#
loop_
_entity.id
_entity.type
_entity.pdbx_description
1 polymer ?
#
loop_
_entity_poly.entity_id
_entity_poly.type
_entity_poly.pdbx_seq_one_letter_code
_entity_poly.pdbx_strand_id
1 'polypeptide(L)'
;MPSSPILMTYPGPPRRPGGFLRYIIGAIGILLLVFYFKSSSESSSFTYVTPTVPDTPTSKVSSTPYPGSLSNNELPIAKPKQEHPIDTLIANAEKTFDELLQKESHDLNAAAAEYRKRRGRHPPPGFDAWFQFAQENNAVMVEDFFDQIYHDLGPYWGVTPARMRTQARDAGMVISIRNGNATADSDWFWTQIWLQLIGTIQKDLPDMDIPLNAMDEPRMVAQWELINANMEVERATRQLADINVVSQDYGSLPAPRRAGSGEPDAPVRKWETSGPYWKIAARGCHPDSLARRAEVMTDFSKTPALSMAHSALHTYKGYVSNHSLSADFCHQPDLQSLHGMMINPLSISSTQELYPLFGGSKLPTNNEILLPAPMYWVKEERFTGGEDRGVPWYQKLNKAIWRGVATGGRNKEDNWKGFQRHRFVSMTNHTSVSRAESWETIPPNFALPTSIYNIGAQQENRLGDWVNEWSDTAFIELMCNDNRKDGTCPYTDPYFSIKEGRKMSEQFKNKYIPDIDGNSFSGRYRGFLLSSSLPIKATIFREWHDSRLIAWKHFVPMDNRFMDFYGIMQYFLGYEGENFRIEGHDKEAERIAMAGQEWANKVLRREDMQIYVLRLLLEYARVSNDNRTILGFVKDLL
;
A
#
# COMPACT_ATOMS: atom_id res chain seq x y z
N MET A 1 -33.99 -14.46 -19.87
CA MET A 1 -33.03 -14.20 -18.79
C MET A 1 -32.54 -15.53 -18.25
N PRO A 2 -31.32 -15.99 -18.59
CA PRO A 2 -30.70 -17.10 -17.89
C PRO A 2 -29.74 -16.58 -16.82
N SER A 3 -29.84 -17.22 -15.67
CA SER A 3 -29.24 -16.98 -14.37
C SER A 3 -27.70 -16.99 -14.42
N SER A 4 -27.09 -15.96 -13.84
CA SER A 4 -25.66 -15.88 -13.58
C SER A 4 -25.35 -16.57 -12.24
N PRO A 5 -24.48 -17.59 -12.16
CA PRO A 5 -24.10 -18.19 -10.88
C PRO A 5 -22.86 -17.47 -10.34
N ILE A 6 -23.09 -16.50 -9.44
CA ILE A 6 -22.11 -16.06 -8.44
C ILE A 6 -22.59 -16.63 -7.11
N LEU A 7 -21.81 -17.55 -6.53
CA LEU A 7 -21.69 -17.83 -5.08
C LEU A 7 -20.87 -19.11 -4.91
N MET A 8 -19.53 -19.00 -4.82
CA MET A 8 -18.80 -19.92 -3.95
C MET A 8 -18.65 -19.22 -2.62
N THR A 9 -19.57 -19.61 -1.74
CA THR A 9 -19.55 -19.40 -0.31
C THR A 9 -18.22 -19.85 0.28
N TYR A 10 -17.59 -18.98 1.05
CA TYR A 10 -16.69 -19.40 2.13
C TYR A 10 -17.53 -20.22 3.13
N PRO A 11 -17.25 -21.50 3.38
CA PRO A 11 -17.88 -22.20 4.48
C PRO A 11 -17.12 -21.76 5.73
N GLY A 12 -17.73 -20.83 6.49
CA GLY A 12 -17.43 -20.76 7.92
C GLY A 12 -17.60 -22.15 8.55
N PRO A 13 -16.95 -22.44 9.69
CA PRO A 13 -17.09 -23.74 10.34
C PRO A 13 -18.59 -24.01 10.60
N PRO A 14 -19.07 -25.25 10.39
CA PRO A 14 -20.49 -25.54 10.41
C PRO A 14 -21.11 -25.21 11.78
N ARG A 15 -22.22 -24.47 11.76
CA ARG A 15 -23.10 -24.34 12.94
C ARG A 15 -23.49 -25.75 13.37
N ARG A 16 -23.00 -26.14 14.55
CA ARG A 16 -23.18 -27.47 15.13
C ARG A 16 -24.62 -27.64 15.62
N PRO A 17 -25.27 -28.80 15.40
CA PRO A 17 -26.42 -29.20 16.20
C PRO A 17 -25.96 -29.53 17.64
N GLY A 18 -26.75 -29.08 18.62
CA GLY A 18 -26.87 -29.58 20.01
C GLY A 18 -25.57 -29.88 20.78
N GLY A 19 -25.10 -28.92 21.58
CA GLY A 19 -23.88 -28.97 22.38
C GLY A 19 -23.85 -29.90 23.60
N PHE A 20 -24.62 -30.99 23.67
CA PHE A 20 -24.59 -31.91 24.82
C PHE A 20 -23.98 -33.29 24.48
N LEU A 21 -24.25 -33.84 23.29
CA LEU A 21 -23.80 -35.19 22.92
C LEU A 21 -22.30 -35.26 22.52
N ARG A 22 -21.72 -34.14 22.07
CA ARG A 22 -20.30 -34.06 21.64
C ARG A 22 -19.31 -34.05 22.79
N TYR A 23 -19.70 -33.55 23.96
CA TYR A 23 -18.82 -33.55 25.13
C TYR A 23 -18.74 -34.94 25.77
N ILE A 24 -19.79 -35.76 25.68
CA ILE A 24 -19.77 -37.14 26.18
C ILE A 24 -18.84 -38.02 25.33
N ILE A 25 -18.93 -37.92 24.00
CA ILE A 25 -18.07 -38.70 23.09
C ILE A 25 -16.60 -38.25 23.18
N GLY A 26 -16.36 -36.94 23.32
CA GLY A 26 -15.02 -36.40 23.55
C GLY A 26 -14.42 -36.80 24.91
N ALA A 27 -15.22 -36.80 25.98
CA ALA A 27 -14.77 -37.22 27.31
C ALA A 27 -14.45 -38.73 27.37
N ILE A 28 -15.23 -39.57 26.69
CA ILE A 28 -14.95 -41.01 26.59
C ILE A 28 -13.68 -41.27 25.76
N GLY A 29 -13.46 -40.52 24.67
CA GLY A 29 -12.23 -40.63 23.87
C GLY A 29 -10.97 -40.21 24.64
N ILE A 30 -11.05 -39.14 25.45
CA ILE A 30 -9.94 -38.68 26.29
C ILE A 30 -9.68 -39.66 27.44
N LEU A 31 -10.72 -40.23 28.06
CA LEU A 31 -10.57 -41.27 29.10
C LEU A 31 -9.94 -42.55 28.56
N LEU A 32 -10.29 -42.96 27.34
CA LEU A 32 -9.67 -44.12 26.67
C LEU A 32 -8.21 -43.86 26.28
N LEU A 33 -7.87 -42.65 25.82
CA LEU A 33 -6.49 -42.24 25.54
C LEU A 33 -5.63 -42.19 26.82
N VAL A 34 -6.17 -41.66 27.91
CA VAL A 34 -5.48 -41.64 29.21
C VAL A 34 -5.26 -43.06 29.74
N PHE A 35 -6.22 -43.98 29.54
CA PHE A 35 -6.04 -45.39 29.92
C PHE A 35 -4.99 -46.11 29.06
N TYR A 36 -4.94 -45.82 27.75
CA TYR A 36 -3.97 -46.39 26.80
C TYR A 36 -2.53 -45.91 27.06
N PHE A 37 -2.33 -44.64 27.37
CA PHE A 37 -1.00 -44.12 27.71
C PHE A 37 -0.55 -44.52 29.12
N LYS A 38 -1.49 -44.73 30.06
CA LYS A 38 -1.17 -45.23 31.40
C LYS A 38 -0.84 -46.73 31.43
N SER A 39 -1.34 -47.52 30.47
CA SER A 39 -0.96 -48.93 30.31
C SER A 39 0.33 -49.14 29.51
N SER A 40 0.89 -48.09 28.91
CA SER A 40 2.07 -48.17 28.03
C SER A 40 3.36 -47.65 28.69
N SER A 41 3.31 -47.25 29.98
CA SER A 41 4.48 -46.84 30.75
C SER A 41 4.99 -47.96 31.67
N GLU A 42 5.46 -49.06 31.08
CA GLU A 42 6.39 -49.96 31.77
C GLU A 42 7.60 -50.24 30.87
N SER A 43 8.78 -50.07 31.48
CA SER A 43 10.11 -50.46 31.01
C SER A 43 10.70 -49.72 29.80
N SER A 44 11.63 -48.79 30.08
CA SER A 44 13.03 -48.88 29.62
C SER A 44 13.87 -47.73 30.19
N SER A 45 14.66 -48.03 31.22
CA SER A 45 15.71 -47.17 31.78
C SER A 45 16.98 -47.26 30.93
N PHE A 46 17.51 -46.12 30.46
CA PHE A 46 18.82 -46.04 29.79
C PHE A 46 19.85 -45.39 30.72
N THR A 47 20.94 -46.11 30.96
CA THR A 47 22.08 -45.74 31.80
C THR A 47 23.05 -44.86 31.02
N TYR A 48 23.45 -43.72 31.59
CA TYR A 48 24.53 -42.88 31.05
C TYR A 48 25.90 -43.50 31.38
N VAL A 49 26.73 -43.72 30.36
CA VAL A 49 28.16 -44.06 30.51
C VAL A 49 28.99 -42.91 29.96
N THR A 50 29.82 -42.32 30.80
CA THR A 50 30.76 -41.25 30.48
C THR A 50 32.09 -41.84 29.99
N PRO A 51 32.68 -41.38 28.88
CA PRO A 51 34.06 -41.74 28.53
C PRO A 51 35.06 -40.83 29.24
N THR A 52 36.06 -41.44 29.86
CA THR A 52 37.24 -40.83 30.48
C THR A 52 38.26 -40.35 29.44
N VAL A 53 38.82 -39.18 29.69
CA VAL A 53 39.98 -38.59 28.98
C VAL A 53 41.28 -39.21 29.53
N PRO A 54 42.24 -39.61 28.67
CA PRO A 54 43.62 -39.86 29.11
C PRO A 54 44.56 -38.70 28.72
N ASP A 55 45.40 -38.32 29.69
CA ASP A 55 46.46 -37.32 29.61
C ASP A 55 47.76 -37.81 28.93
N THR A 56 48.33 -36.96 28.05
CA THR A 56 49.74 -36.71 27.63
C THR A 56 50.64 -37.87 27.10
N PRO A 57 51.66 -37.63 26.21
CA PRO A 57 52.75 -36.65 26.39
C PRO A 57 53.16 -35.81 25.15
N THR A 58 53.82 -34.70 25.48
CA THR A 58 54.60 -33.78 24.65
C THR A 58 55.60 -34.47 23.72
N SER A 59 55.56 -34.14 22.43
CA SER A 59 56.72 -34.28 21.53
C SER A 59 56.93 -33.00 20.71
N LYS A 60 58.13 -32.46 20.82
CA LYS A 60 58.64 -31.36 20.00
C LYS A 60 58.92 -31.89 18.60
N VAL A 61 58.29 -31.33 17.57
CA VAL A 61 58.75 -31.51 16.18
C VAL A 61 58.86 -30.17 15.47
N SER A 62 60.10 -29.94 15.07
CA SER A 62 60.73 -28.89 14.28
C SER A 62 59.85 -28.06 13.34
N SER A 63 60.07 -26.75 13.43
CA SER A 63 59.78 -25.75 12.41
C SER A 63 60.51 -26.03 11.09
N THR A 64 59.76 -26.13 10.00
CA THR A 64 60.26 -25.86 8.64
C THR A 64 59.33 -24.83 7.99
N PRO A 65 59.85 -23.68 7.55
CA PRO A 65 59.04 -22.66 6.89
C PRO A 65 58.74 -23.10 5.46
N TYR A 66 57.46 -23.25 5.11
CA TYR A 66 57.04 -23.24 3.71
C TYR A 66 56.97 -21.78 3.24
N PRO A 67 57.76 -21.40 2.22
CA PRO A 67 57.66 -20.08 1.62
C PRO A 67 56.62 -20.11 0.49
N GLY A 68 55.63 -19.22 0.53
CA GLY A 68 54.83 -18.92 -0.66
C GLY A 68 53.39 -18.47 -0.41
N SER A 69 53.22 -17.15 -0.26
CA SER A 69 52.12 -16.37 -0.85
C SER A 69 50.67 -16.75 -0.51
N LEU A 70 50.18 -16.27 0.64
CA LEU A 70 48.81 -15.73 0.69
C LEU A 70 48.86 -14.37 -0.01
N SER A 71 48.57 -14.34 -1.31
CA SER A 71 48.19 -13.08 -1.94
C SER A 71 46.83 -12.70 -1.36
N ASN A 72 46.79 -11.67 -0.52
CA ASN A 72 45.58 -10.89 -0.31
C ASN A 72 45.26 -10.21 -1.66
N ASN A 73 44.71 -10.97 -2.62
CA ASN A 73 44.13 -10.42 -3.83
C ASN A 73 42.75 -9.86 -3.46
N GLU A 74 42.71 -8.79 -2.66
CA GLU A 74 41.49 -7.99 -2.57
C GLU A 74 41.25 -7.36 -3.94
N LEU A 75 40.05 -7.59 -4.50
CA LEU A 75 39.65 -6.96 -5.75
C LEU A 75 39.70 -5.44 -5.61
N PRO A 76 40.14 -4.72 -6.67
CA PRO A 76 40.17 -3.27 -6.63
C PRO A 76 38.76 -2.72 -6.41
N ILE A 77 38.62 -1.81 -5.46
CA ILE A 77 37.37 -1.07 -5.26
C ILE A 77 37.22 -0.09 -6.42
N ALA A 78 36.13 -0.22 -7.17
CA ALA A 78 35.71 0.77 -8.14
C ALA A 78 35.31 2.05 -7.38
N LYS A 79 36.20 3.05 -7.36
CA LYS A 79 35.90 4.34 -6.73
C LYS A 79 34.92 5.14 -7.60
N PRO A 80 33.76 5.55 -7.07
CA PRO A 80 32.85 6.40 -7.81
C PRO A 80 33.51 7.76 -8.08
N LYS A 81 33.40 8.26 -9.31
CA LYS A 81 33.95 9.57 -9.71
C LYS A 81 33.14 10.76 -9.16
N GLN A 82 31.91 10.50 -8.76
CA GLN A 82 30.93 11.46 -8.24
C GLN A 82 30.09 10.76 -7.18
N GLU A 83 29.51 11.53 -6.27
CA GLU A 83 28.53 11.05 -5.29
C GLU A 83 27.35 10.34 -5.99
N HIS A 84 26.82 9.27 -5.37
CA HIS A 84 25.75 8.48 -5.97
C HIS A 84 24.44 9.28 -5.95
N PRO A 85 23.59 9.23 -7.00
CA PRO A 85 22.35 10.00 -7.03
C PRO A 85 21.41 9.72 -5.84
N ILE A 86 21.43 8.50 -5.31
CA ILE A 86 20.64 8.11 -4.14
C ILE A 86 21.10 8.85 -2.87
N ASP A 87 22.39 9.15 -2.69
CA ASP A 87 22.88 9.93 -1.54
C ASP A 87 22.19 11.31 -1.49
N THR A 88 22.10 11.97 -2.66
CA THR A 88 21.41 13.26 -2.79
C THR A 88 19.92 13.14 -2.49
N LEU A 89 19.26 12.07 -2.95
CA LEU A 89 17.83 11.84 -2.71
C LEU A 89 17.54 11.63 -1.21
N ILE A 90 18.40 10.85 -0.56
CA ILE A 90 18.35 10.61 0.88
C ILE A 90 18.57 11.92 1.66
N ALA A 91 19.59 12.72 1.31
CA ALA A 91 19.84 14.00 1.98
C ALA A 91 18.69 15.01 1.80
N ASN A 92 18.09 15.06 0.62
CA ASN A 92 16.92 15.91 0.37
C ASN A 92 15.70 15.45 1.16
N ALA A 93 15.51 14.13 1.32
CA ALA A 93 14.42 13.57 2.10
C ALA A 93 14.56 13.89 3.59
N GLU A 94 15.78 13.85 4.14
CA GLU A 94 16.08 14.30 5.50
C GLU A 94 15.68 15.78 5.71
N LYS A 95 16.15 16.66 4.83
CA LYS A 95 15.83 18.08 4.91
C LYS A 95 14.31 18.32 4.81
N THR A 96 13.63 17.63 3.89
CA THR A 96 12.18 17.75 3.72
C THR A 96 11.43 17.30 4.98
N PHE A 97 11.90 16.23 5.62
CA PHE A 97 11.31 15.73 6.85
C PHE A 97 11.52 16.70 8.02
N ASP A 98 12.71 17.26 8.18
CA ASP A 98 13.01 18.25 9.22
C ASP A 98 12.16 19.52 9.06
N GLU A 99 12.05 20.04 7.84
CA GLU A 99 11.20 21.20 7.52
C GLU A 99 9.70 20.94 7.79
N LEU A 100 9.27 19.69 7.65
CA LEU A 100 7.90 19.29 7.93
C LEU A 100 7.63 19.25 9.44
N LEU A 101 8.56 18.71 10.22
CA LEU A 101 8.43 18.63 11.68
C LEU A 101 8.54 20.00 12.37
N GLN A 102 9.26 20.97 11.78
CA GLN A 102 9.28 22.34 12.29
C GLN A 102 7.91 23.04 12.30
N LYS A 103 6.92 22.48 11.59
CA LYS A 103 5.54 22.99 11.54
C LYS A 103 4.62 22.37 12.59
N GLU A 104 5.14 21.52 13.48
CA GLU A 104 4.32 20.87 14.50
C GLU A 104 3.68 21.90 15.44
N SER A 105 2.38 21.74 15.68
CA SER A 105 1.60 22.54 16.62
C SER A 105 1.44 21.78 17.94
N HIS A 106 1.82 22.40 19.05
CA HIS A 106 1.78 21.75 20.37
C HIS A 106 0.57 22.10 21.23
N ASP A 107 -0.22 23.10 20.82
CA ASP A 107 -1.43 23.53 21.50
C ASP A 107 -2.57 23.83 20.52
N LEU A 108 -3.79 23.91 21.07
CA LEU A 108 -5.02 24.08 20.30
C LEU A 108 -5.03 25.40 19.51
N ASN A 109 -4.50 26.48 20.08
CA ASN A 109 -4.52 27.79 19.45
C ASN A 109 -3.54 27.81 18.26
N ALA A 110 -2.34 27.25 18.43
CA ALA A 110 -1.37 27.09 17.36
C ALA A 110 -1.92 26.21 16.22
N ALA A 111 -2.54 25.07 16.56
CA ALA A 111 -3.14 24.18 15.57
C ALA A 111 -4.29 24.84 14.80
N ALA A 112 -5.16 25.60 15.49
CA ALA A 112 -6.23 26.35 14.86
C ALA A 112 -5.70 27.52 14.01
N ALA A 113 -4.59 28.16 14.39
CA ALA A 113 -3.94 29.20 13.61
C ALA A 113 -3.33 28.63 12.31
N GLU A 114 -2.58 27.53 12.39
CA GLU A 114 -2.02 26.87 11.19
C GLU A 114 -3.11 26.31 10.28
N TYR A 115 -4.21 25.79 10.84
CA TYR A 115 -5.42 25.47 10.08
C TYR A 115 -5.89 26.68 9.26
N ARG A 116 -6.12 27.83 9.91
CA ARG A 116 -6.67 29.02 9.23
C ARG A 116 -5.73 29.52 8.14
N LYS A 117 -4.44 29.53 8.43
CA LYS A 117 -3.38 29.90 7.48
C LYS A 117 -3.35 28.98 6.25
N ARG A 118 -3.47 27.66 6.44
CA ARG A 118 -3.40 26.70 5.33
C ARG A 118 -4.71 26.55 4.58
N ARG A 119 -5.84 26.56 5.29
CA ARG A 119 -7.18 26.21 4.77
C ARG A 119 -8.05 27.42 4.44
N GLY A 120 -7.71 28.60 4.94
CA GLY A 120 -8.45 29.85 4.67
C GLY A 120 -9.87 29.86 5.25
N ARG A 121 -10.11 29.06 6.29
CA ARG A 121 -11.42 28.88 6.95
C ARG A 121 -11.23 28.68 8.44
N HIS A 122 -12.27 28.88 9.25
CA HIS A 122 -12.24 28.40 10.64
C HIS A 122 -12.22 26.86 10.65
N PRO A 123 -11.54 26.24 11.63
CA PRO A 123 -11.62 24.80 11.81
C PRO A 123 -13.06 24.32 11.99
N PRO A 124 -13.45 23.09 11.62
CA PRO A 124 -14.82 22.62 11.77
C PRO A 124 -15.23 22.56 13.25
N PRO A 125 -16.53 22.67 13.59
CA PRO A 125 -16.98 22.39 14.96
C PRO A 125 -16.52 21.01 15.43
N GLY A 126 -16.17 20.88 16.72
CA GLY A 126 -15.54 19.68 17.29
C GLY A 126 -14.02 19.60 17.14
N PHE A 127 -13.38 20.63 16.58
CA PHE A 127 -11.92 20.68 16.44
C PHE A 127 -11.16 20.65 17.78
N ASP A 128 -11.72 21.27 18.83
CA ASP A 128 -11.19 21.20 20.20
C ASP A 128 -11.16 19.76 20.73
N ALA A 129 -12.29 19.04 20.62
CA ALA A 129 -12.38 17.64 21.01
C ALA A 129 -11.45 16.74 20.17
N TRP A 130 -11.38 16.97 18.86
CA TRP A 130 -10.45 16.26 17.97
C TRP A 130 -8.99 16.49 18.37
N PHE A 131 -8.60 17.74 18.64
CA PHE A 131 -7.23 18.06 19.04
C PHE A 131 -6.90 17.47 20.41
N GLN A 132 -7.83 17.53 21.37
CA GLN A 132 -7.67 16.87 22.67
C GLN A 132 -7.48 15.36 22.50
N PHE A 133 -8.31 14.68 21.70
CA PHE A 133 -8.15 13.25 21.42
C PHE A 133 -6.78 12.94 20.80
N ALA A 134 -6.29 13.82 19.91
CA ALA A 134 -4.97 13.66 19.32
C ALA A 134 -3.83 13.83 20.34
N GLN A 135 -3.94 14.81 21.25
CA GLN A 135 -2.98 15.03 22.34
C GLN A 135 -2.96 13.86 23.33
N GLU A 136 -4.12 13.37 23.76
CA GLU A 136 -4.26 12.22 24.67
C GLU A 136 -3.62 10.95 24.11
N ASN A 137 -3.56 10.83 22.79
CA ASN A 137 -2.93 9.72 22.07
C ASN A 137 -1.52 10.04 21.55
N ASN A 138 -0.89 11.14 21.99
CA ASN A 138 0.47 11.54 21.61
C ASN A 138 0.68 11.58 20.09
N ALA A 139 -0.27 12.13 19.35
CA ALA A 139 -0.14 12.27 17.91
C ALA A 139 0.74 13.46 17.53
N VAL A 140 1.48 13.31 16.43
CA VAL A 140 2.28 14.40 15.85
C VAL A 140 1.37 15.31 15.04
N MET A 141 1.28 16.58 15.44
CA MET A 141 0.27 17.52 14.95
C MET A 141 0.85 18.50 13.93
N VAL A 142 1.05 18.04 12.71
CA VAL A 142 1.43 18.87 11.55
C VAL A 142 0.23 18.97 10.60
N GLU A 143 -0.23 20.19 10.30
CA GLU A 143 -1.44 20.41 9.49
C GLU A 143 -1.30 19.86 8.04
N ASP A 144 -0.08 19.81 7.49
CA ASP A 144 0.23 19.18 6.19
C ASP A 144 -0.16 17.68 6.17
N PHE A 145 -0.13 16.96 7.30
CA PHE A 145 -0.54 15.54 7.36
C PHE A 145 -2.01 15.31 7.04
N PHE A 146 -2.84 16.34 7.05
CA PHE A 146 -4.27 16.26 6.75
C PHE A 146 -4.60 16.70 5.32
N ASP A 147 -3.61 17.02 4.48
CA ASP A 147 -3.83 17.49 3.11
C ASP A 147 -4.69 16.57 2.26
N GLN A 148 -4.59 15.25 2.44
CA GLN A 148 -5.40 14.29 1.71
C GLN A 148 -6.90 14.53 1.89
N ILE A 149 -7.34 14.92 3.11
CA ILE A 149 -8.73 15.25 3.41
C ILE A 149 -9.21 16.41 2.53
N TYR A 150 -8.39 17.45 2.38
CA TYR A 150 -8.76 18.65 1.63
C TYR A 150 -8.62 18.47 0.12
N HIS A 151 -7.69 17.63 -0.32
CA HIS A 151 -7.65 17.19 -1.70
C HIS A 151 -8.93 16.44 -2.10
N ASP A 152 -9.43 15.58 -1.21
CA ASP A 152 -10.62 14.77 -1.46
C ASP A 152 -11.92 15.56 -1.31
N LEU A 153 -12.05 16.40 -0.27
CA LEU A 153 -13.26 17.15 0.02
C LEU A 153 -13.37 18.47 -0.76
N GLY A 154 -12.27 19.00 -1.27
CA GLY A 154 -12.23 20.27 -1.99
C GLY A 154 -13.27 20.37 -3.13
N PRO A 155 -13.35 19.40 -4.05
CA PRO A 155 -14.30 19.43 -5.16
C PRO A 155 -15.78 19.40 -4.71
N TYR A 156 -16.08 19.03 -3.47
CA TYR A 156 -17.46 19.00 -2.97
C TYR A 156 -18.00 20.37 -2.56
N TRP A 157 -17.14 21.38 -2.42
CA TRP A 157 -17.59 22.77 -2.24
C TRP A 157 -18.34 23.30 -3.47
N GLY A 158 -18.04 22.78 -4.67
CA GLY A 158 -18.80 23.07 -5.89
C GLY A 158 -20.14 22.32 -5.99
N VAL A 159 -20.44 21.39 -5.07
CA VAL A 159 -21.69 20.62 -5.05
C VAL A 159 -22.65 21.20 -4.01
N THR A 160 -23.95 21.21 -4.32
CA THR A 160 -24.96 21.67 -3.36
C THR A 160 -25.07 20.70 -2.18
N PRO A 161 -25.05 21.18 -0.92
CA PRO A 161 -25.03 20.28 0.25
C PRO A 161 -26.26 19.37 0.33
N ALA A 162 -27.46 19.86 0.02
CA ALA A 162 -28.68 19.05 -0.04
C ALA A 162 -28.59 17.89 -1.04
N ARG A 163 -27.95 18.09 -2.20
CA ARG A 163 -27.71 17.03 -3.18
C ARG A 163 -26.73 16.00 -2.64
N MET A 164 -25.66 16.44 -1.99
CA MET A 164 -24.68 15.54 -1.36
C MET A 164 -25.35 14.62 -0.34
N ARG A 165 -26.11 15.19 0.61
CA ARG A 165 -26.83 14.41 1.64
C ARG A 165 -27.79 13.40 1.03
N THR A 166 -28.55 13.81 0.01
CA THR A 166 -29.48 12.92 -0.70
C THR A 166 -28.73 11.77 -1.39
N GLN A 167 -27.68 12.07 -2.15
CA GLN A 167 -26.90 11.06 -2.85
C GLN A 167 -26.14 10.11 -1.90
N ALA A 168 -25.68 10.61 -0.75
CA ALA A 168 -24.99 9.83 0.26
C ALA A 168 -25.90 8.80 0.91
N ARG A 169 -27.06 9.24 1.38
CA ARG A 169 -28.11 8.39 1.97
C ARG A 169 -28.59 7.31 1.00
N ASP A 170 -28.57 7.60 -0.29
CA ASP A 170 -29.19 6.80 -1.34
C ASP A 170 -28.18 5.90 -2.10
N ALA A 171 -26.91 5.85 -1.68
CA ALA A 171 -25.85 5.15 -2.43
C ALA A 171 -25.86 3.61 -2.29
N GLY A 172 -26.47 3.09 -1.22
CA GLY A 172 -26.36 1.68 -0.80
C GLY A 172 -24.97 1.34 -0.25
N MET A 173 -24.92 0.50 0.80
CA MET A 173 -23.69 0.25 1.59
C MET A 173 -23.23 1.51 2.32
N VAL A 174 -24.07 1.99 3.21
CA VAL A 174 -23.94 3.25 3.94
C VAL A 174 -23.76 2.98 5.43
N ILE A 175 -22.82 3.70 6.04
CA ILE A 175 -22.77 3.89 7.50
C ILE A 175 -23.48 5.21 7.82
N SER A 176 -24.50 5.15 8.66
CA SER A 176 -25.24 6.31 9.14
C SER A 176 -24.98 6.55 10.62
N ILE A 177 -24.65 7.80 10.96
CA ILE A 177 -24.50 8.26 12.35
C ILE A 177 -25.71 9.10 12.69
N ARG A 178 -26.40 8.78 13.80
CA ARG A 178 -27.48 9.60 14.36
C ARG A 178 -27.33 9.69 15.87
N ASN A 179 -27.33 10.90 16.42
CA ASN A 179 -27.19 11.15 17.86
C ASN A 179 -26.00 10.39 18.47
N GLY A 180 -24.85 10.43 17.80
CA GLY A 180 -23.62 9.74 18.24
C GLY A 180 -23.67 8.21 18.16
N ASN A 181 -24.63 7.62 17.43
CA ASN A 181 -24.73 6.18 17.22
C ASN A 181 -24.60 5.81 15.73
N ALA A 182 -23.55 5.05 15.40
CA ALA A 182 -23.23 4.59 14.05
C ALA A 182 -23.90 3.23 13.76
N THR A 183 -24.53 3.10 12.60
CA THR A 183 -25.16 1.86 12.11
C THR A 183 -24.87 1.67 10.62
N ALA A 184 -24.87 0.44 10.12
CA ALA A 184 -24.70 0.16 8.69
C ALA A 184 -25.95 -0.51 8.12
N ASP A 185 -26.23 -0.26 6.84
CA ASP A 185 -27.32 -0.91 6.08
C ASP A 185 -26.88 -2.17 5.33
N SER A 186 -25.61 -2.59 5.49
CA SER A 186 -25.00 -3.69 4.75
C SER A 186 -24.11 -4.55 5.64
N ASP A 187 -24.29 -5.88 5.55
CA ASP A 187 -23.46 -6.87 6.25
C ASP A 187 -22.15 -7.21 5.51
N TRP A 188 -21.81 -6.46 4.46
CA TRP A 188 -20.54 -6.66 3.75
C TRP A 188 -19.35 -6.42 4.68
N PHE A 189 -18.40 -7.34 4.67
CA PHE A 189 -17.34 -7.39 5.68
C PHE A 189 -16.46 -6.12 5.73
N TRP A 190 -16.14 -5.50 4.58
CA TRP A 190 -15.44 -4.22 4.56
C TRP A 190 -16.25 -3.10 5.22
N THR A 191 -17.55 -3.05 4.98
CA THR A 191 -18.47 -2.10 5.62
C THR A 191 -18.49 -2.29 7.13
N GLN A 192 -18.53 -3.53 7.60
CA GLN A 192 -18.53 -3.84 9.03
C GLN A 192 -17.21 -3.47 9.71
N ILE A 193 -16.08 -3.58 9.00
CA ILE A 193 -14.77 -3.16 9.53
C ILE A 193 -14.67 -1.63 9.65
N TRP A 194 -15.14 -0.88 8.65
CA TRP A 194 -15.22 0.58 8.77
C TRP A 194 -16.23 1.02 9.83
N LEU A 195 -17.34 0.31 10.01
CA LEU A 195 -18.28 0.56 11.10
C LEU A 195 -17.61 0.36 12.47
N GLN A 196 -16.76 -0.66 12.63
CA GLN A 196 -16.00 -0.85 13.87
C GLN A 196 -15.05 0.31 14.14
N LEU A 197 -14.32 0.79 13.13
CA LEU A 197 -13.45 1.97 13.24
C LEU A 197 -14.25 3.21 13.65
N ILE A 198 -15.30 3.55 12.90
CA ILE A 198 -16.14 4.73 13.17
C ILE A 198 -16.84 4.63 14.51
N GLY A 199 -17.28 3.42 14.91
CA GLY A 199 -17.90 3.16 16.19
C GLY A 199 -17.01 3.49 17.40
N THR A 200 -15.69 3.55 17.23
CA THR A 200 -14.78 3.98 18.31
C THR A 200 -14.77 5.49 18.57
N ILE A 201 -15.18 6.30 17.57
CA ILE A 201 -15.15 7.77 17.62
C ILE A 201 -16.54 8.39 17.42
N GLN A 202 -17.59 7.58 17.29
CA GLN A 202 -18.96 8.00 16.95
C GLN A 202 -19.56 9.06 17.89
N LYS A 203 -19.12 9.13 19.14
CA LYS A 203 -19.65 10.09 20.14
C LYS A 203 -19.26 11.53 19.84
N ASP A 204 -18.15 11.72 19.13
CA ASP A 204 -17.61 13.03 18.76
C ASP A 204 -18.01 13.43 17.33
N LEU A 205 -18.87 12.65 16.68
CA LEU A 205 -19.30 12.85 15.30
C LEU A 205 -20.74 13.35 15.21
N PRO A 206 -21.02 14.36 14.35
CA PRO A 206 -22.37 14.80 14.06
C PRO A 206 -23.11 13.80 13.18
N ASP A 207 -24.41 14.05 12.99
CA ASP A 207 -25.24 13.26 12.09
C ASP A 207 -24.73 13.31 10.64
N MET A 208 -24.53 12.15 10.01
CA MET A 208 -24.11 12.05 8.61
C MET A 208 -24.38 10.67 8.01
N ASP A 209 -24.32 10.59 6.68
CA ASP A 209 -24.39 9.34 5.91
C ASP A 209 -23.08 9.17 5.11
N ILE A 210 -22.43 8.01 5.27
CA ILE A 210 -21.08 7.70 4.77
C ILE A 210 -21.20 6.48 3.85
N PRO A 211 -21.39 6.68 2.54
CA PRO A 211 -21.46 5.59 1.58
C PRO A 211 -20.08 5.05 1.22
N LEU A 212 -19.98 3.74 1.06
CA LEU A 212 -18.70 3.03 0.99
C LEU A 212 -18.51 2.33 -0.36
N ASN A 213 -17.30 2.45 -0.90
CA ASN A 213 -16.83 1.59 -1.95
C ASN A 213 -16.40 0.24 -1.37
N ALA A 214 -17.16 -0.80 -1.69
CA ALA A 214 -16.90 -2.17 -1.26
C ALA A 214 -15.97 -2.96 -2.21
N MET A 215 -15.53 -2.38 -3.33
CA MET A 215 -14.69 -3.04 -4.34
C MET A 215 -13.20 -2.77 -4.11
N ASP A 216 -12.34 -3.62 -4.71
CA ASP A 216 -10.90 -3.37 -4.76
C ASP A 216 -10.59 -2.11 -5.59
N GLU A 217 -11.21 -2.00 -6.78
CA GLU A 217 -10.99 -0.86 -7.66
C GLU A 217 -11.75 0.40 -7.23
N PRO A 218 -11.18 1.60 -7.47
CA PRO A 218 -11.93 2.84 -7.35
C PRO A 218 -12.96 2.96 -8.48
N ARG A 219 -14.07 3.62 -8.16
CA ARG A 219 -15.34 3.60 -8.87
C ARG A 219 -15.81 4.99 -9.34
N MET A 220 -15.17 6.07 -8.92
CA MET A 220 -15.59 7.42 -9.29
C MET A 220 -14.48 8.14 -10.02
N VAL A 221 -14.74 8.49 -11.28
CA VAL A 221 -13.86 9.36 -12.08
C VAL A 221 -14.77 10.40 -12.72
N ALA A 222 -14.93 11.55 -12.08
CA ALA A 222 -15.57 12.69 -12.71
C ALA A 222 -14.65 13.27 -13.81
N GLN A 223 -15.23 14.03 -14.73
CA GLN A 223 -14.45 14.73 -15.74
C GLN A 223 -13.56 15.79 -15.07
N TRP A 224 -12.32 15.93 -15.55
CA TRP A 224 -11.38 16.92 -15.02
C TRP A 224 -11.96 18.33 -14.99
N GLU A 225 -12.71 18.72 -16.04
CA GLU A 225 -13.33 20.03 -16.17
C GLU A 225 -14.33 20.31 -15.05
N LEU A 226 -15.14 19.31 -14.67
CA LEU A 226 -16.08 19.42 -13.56
C LEU A 226 -15.33 19.59 -12.23
N ILE A 227 -14.29 18.77 -12.00
CA ILE A 227 -13.48 18.86 -10.79
C ILE A 227 -12.77 20.20 -10.71
N ASN A 228 -12.18 20.67 -11.81
CA ASN A 228 -11.51 21.97 -11.85
C ASN A 228 -12.49 23.12 -11.58
N ALA A 229 -13.67 23.12 -12.21
CA ALA A 229 -14.70 24.13 -11.95
C ALA A 229 -15.14 24.13 -10.48
N ASN A 230 -15.33 22.95 -9.88
CA ASN A 230 -15.67 22.83 -8.47
C ASN A 230 -14.54 23.32 -7.55
N MET A 231 -13.28 23.09 -7.93
CA MET A 231 -12.13 23.60 -7.20
C MET A 231 -11.99 25.13 -7.31
N GLU A 232 -12.43 25.75 -8.41
CA GLU A 232 -12.55 27.23 -8.46
C GLU A 232 -13.58 27.75 -7.47
N VAL A 233 -14.74 27.08 -7.34
CA VAL A 233 -15.73 27.43 -6.32
C VAL A 233 -15.16 27.25 -4.91
N GLU A 234 -14.44 26.15 -4.67
CA GLU A 234 -13.77 25.91 -3.39
C GLU A 234 -12.84 27.06 -3.03
N ARG A 235 -11.93 27.46 -3.94
CA ARG A 235 -11.00 28.58 -3.77
C ARG A 235 -11.72 29.91 -3.55
N ALA A 236 -12.68 30.23 -4.42
CA ALA A 236 -13.39 31.51 -4.40
C ALA A 236 -14.24 31.69 -3.12
N THR A 237 -14.67 30.59 -2.50
CA THR A 237 -15.47 30.64 -1.27
C THR A 237 -14.62 30.62 -0.01
N ARG A 238 -13.28 30.54 -0.09
CA ARG A 238 -12.39 30.54 1.09
C ARG A 238 -12.48 31.87 1.82
N GLN A 239 -13.04 31.81 3.02
CA GLN A 239 -13.23 32.98 3.86
C GLN A 239 -13.29 32.56 5.33
N LEU A 240 -12.71 33.42 6.18
CA LEU A 240 -12.94 33.42 7.63
C LEU A 240 -14.22 34.22 7.90
N ALA A 241 -15.29 33.53 8.31
CA ALA A 241 -16.53 34.18 8.73
C ALA A 241 -16.30 35.05 9.97
N ASP A 242 -17.13 36.09 10.16
CA ASP A 242 -17.08 36.91 11.37
C ASP A 242 -17.35 36.03 12.61
N ILE A 243 -16.50 36.15 13.63
CA ILE A 243 -16.56 35.33 14.85
C ILE A 243 -17.95 35.38 15.50
N ASN A 244 -18.67 36.50 15.39
CA ASN A 244 -19.98 36.70 15.99
C ASN A 244 -21.11 35.91 15.30
N VAL A 245 -20.89 35.44 14.06
CA VAL A 245 -21.90 34.67 13.30
C VAL A 245 -21.52 33.20 13.14
N VAL A 246 -20.32 32.80 13.61
CA VAL A 246 -19.87 31.42 13.52
C VAL A 246 -20.74 30.51 14.39
N SER A 247 -21.22 29.41 13.81
CA SER A 247 -22.00 28.39 14.51
C SER A 247 -21.20 27.11 14.70
N GLN A 248 -21.43 26.44 15.83
CA GLN A 248 -20.92 25.09 16.09
C GLN A 248 -21.99 24.00 15.92
N ASP A 249 -23.23 24.39 15.58
CA ASP A 249 -24.36 23.48 15.47
C ASP A 249 -24.50 22.91 14.05
N TYR A 250 -24.23 21.61 13.90
CA TYR A 250 -24.45 20.88 12.64
C TYR A 250 -25.93 20.61 12.36
N GLY A 251 -26.82 20.73 13.35
CA GLY A 251 -28.21 20.29 13.27
C GLY A 251 -28.36 18.77 13.26
N SER A 252 -29.60 18.30 13.05
CA SER A 252 -29.94 16.87 12.98
C SER A 252 -30.32 16.45 11.57
N LEU A 253 -30.08 15.17 11.24
CA LEU A 253 -30.54 14.59 9.97
C LEU A 253 -31.72 13.63 10.18
N PRO A 254 -32.57 13.42 9.16
CA PRO A 254 -33.65 12.43 9.22
C PRO A 254 -33.12 11.03 9.51
N ALA A 255 -33.99 10.14 9.99
CA ALA A 255 -33.64 8.75 10.25
C ALA A 255 -32.96 8.08 9.04
N PRO A 256 -32.01 7.14 9.26
CA PRO A 256 -31.33 6.45 8.17
C PRO A 256 -32.34 5.71 7.29
N ARG A 257 -32.14 5.76 5.97
CA ARG A 257 -32.93 4.95 5.05
C ARG A 257 -32.62 3.47 5.29
N ARG A 258 -33.66 2.63 5.35
CA ARG A 258 -33.54 1.17 5.45
C ARG A 258 -34.39 0.50 4.38
N ALA A 259 -33.95 -0.66 3.90
CA ALA A 259 -34.77 -1.49 3.02
C ALA A 259 -36.12 -1.79 3.69
N GLY A 260 -37.22 -1.60 2.96
CA GLY A 260 -38.58 -1.80 3.48
C GLY A 260 -39.14 -0.65 4.34
N SER A 261 -38.47 0.52 4.37
CA SER A 261 -38.97 1.73 5.05
C SER A 261 -40.20 2.39 4.39
N GLY A 262 -40.65 1.88 3.24
CA GLY A 262 -41.76 2.46 2.47
C GLY A 262 -41.38 3.70 1.64
N GLU A 263 -40.13 4.15 1.73
CA GLU A 263 -39.58 5.18 0.84
C GLU A 263 -39.38 4.63 -0.58
N PRO A 264 -39.55 5.46 -1.63
CA PRO A 264 -39.19 5.07 -2.99
C PRO A 264 -37.72 4.66 -3.09
N ASP A 265 -37.44 3.67 -3.95
CA ASP A 265 -36.07 3.23 -4.23
C ASP A 265 -35.22 4.41 -4.73
N ALA A 266 -33.94 4.39 -4.32
CA ALA A 266 -32.96 5.36 -4.79
C ALA A 266 -32.85 5.32 -6.33
N PRO A 267 -32.62 6.48 -6.99
CA PRO A 267 -32.38 6.51 -8.43
C PRO A 267 -31.20 5.60 -8.82
N VAL A 268 -31.42 4.78 -9.85
CA VAL A 268 -30.37 3.87 -10.35
C VAL A 268 -29.25 4.69 -10.98
N ARG A 269 -28.04 4.56 -10.41
CA ARG A 269 -26.84 5.19 -10.96
C ARG A 269 -26.38 4.48 -12.24
N LYS A 270 -25.92 5.26 -13.20
CA LYS A 270 -25.30 4.73 -14.42
C LYS A 270 -23.87 4.31 -14.13
N TRP A 271 -23.60 3.01 -14.25
CA TRP A 271 -22.27 2.43 -14.11
C TRP A 271 -21.74 2.03 -15.49
N GLU A 272 -20.50 2.41 -15.77
CA GLU A 272 -19.70 1.83 -16.83
C GLU A 272 -19.14 0.50 -16.33
N THR A 273 -19.35 -0.56 -17.11
CA THR A 273 -19.04 -1.95 -16.71
C THR A 273 -18.10 -2.67 -17.68
N SER A 274 -17.68 -2.02 -18.76
CA SER A 274 -16.83 -2.59 -19.79
C SER A 274 -16.09 -1.51 -20.59
N GLY A 275 -15.18 -1.96 -21.46
CA GLY A 275 -14.37 -1.09 -22.33
C GLY A 275 -12.96 -0.83 -21.78
N PRO A 276 -12.13 -0.08 -22.52
CA PRO A 276 -10.77 0.25 -22.07
C PRO A 276 -10.82 1.12 -20.83
N TYR A 277 -10.35 0.60 -19.70
CA TYR A 277 -10.34 1.34 -18.42
C TYR A 277 -9.52 2.63 -18.52
N TRP A 278 -8.49 2.66 -19.37
CA TRP A 278 -7.73 3.87 -19.66
C TRP A 278 -8.60 5.08 -20.03
N LYS A 279 -9.64 4.91 -20.86
CA LYS A 279 -10.56 6.01 -21.21
C LYS A 279 -11.30 6.55 -19.99
N ILE A 280 -11.71 5.65 -19.10
CA ILE A 280 -12.41 5.97 -17.86
C ILE A 280 -11.45 6.75 -16.95
N ALA A 281 -10.24 6.25 -16.72
CA ALA A 281 -9.26 6.86 -15.84
C ALA A 281 -8.72 8.20 -16.38
N ALA A 282 -8.34 8.26 -17.66
CA ALA A 282 -7.74 9.44 -18.29
C ALA A 282 -8.72 10.62 -18.40
N ARG A 283 -10.02 10.34 -18.52
CA ARG A 283 -11.07 10.90 -17.64
C ARG A 283 -10.80 12.13 -16.77
N GLY A 284 -10.13 11.85 -15.65
CA GLY A 284 -9.86 12.85 -14.63
C GLY A 284 -8.52 13.54 -14.82
N CYS A 285 -7.75 13.22 -15.87
CA CYS A 285 -6.55 13.96 -16.23
C CYS A 285 -6.88 15.27 -16.95
N HIS A 286 -5.99 16.25 -16.81
CA HIS A 286 -6.04 17.51 -17.57
C HIS A 286 -6.18 17.23 -19.09
N PRO A 287 -6.97 18.02 -19.84
CA PRO A 287 -7.17 17.83 -21.28
C PRO A 287 -5.86 17.75 -22.09
N ASP A 288 -4.87 18.56 -21.73
CA ASP A 288 -3.55 18.59 -22.37
C ASP A 288 -2.56 17.54 -21.87
N SER A 289 -2.94 16.73 -20.89
CA SER A 289 -2.07 15.67 -20.35
C SER A 289 -1.72 14.64 -21.43
N LEU A 290 -0.55 14.02 -21.28
CA LEU A 290 -0.11 12.98 -22.22
C LEU A 290 -1.06 11.78 -22.21
N ALA A 291 -1.57 11.39 -21.04
CA ALA A 291 -2.52 10.28 -20.93
C ALA A 291 -3.86 10.55 -21.62
N ARG A 292 -4.37 11.79 -21.53
CA ARG A 292 -5.65 12.15 -22.15
C ARG A 292 -5.57 12.28 -23.67
N ARG A 293 -4.40 12.64 -24.20
CA ARG A 293 -4.14 12.76 -25.65
C ARG A 293 -3.59 11.49 -26.30
N ALA A 294 -3.15 10.51 -25.51
CA ALA A 294 -2.62 9.26 -26.02
C ALA A 294 -3.67 8.45 -26.77
N GLU A 295 -3.22 7.72 -27.80
CA GLU A 295 -4.05 6.71 -28.44
C GLU A 295 -4.41 5.62 -27.42
N VAL A 296 -5.68 5.20 -27.46
CA VAL A 296 -6.18 4.19 -26.53
C VAL A 296 -5.79 2.82 -27.05
N MET A 297 -4.98 2.13 -26.26
CA MET A 297 -4.53 0.78 -26.57
C MET A 297 -5.65 -0.22 -26.30
N THR A 298 -5.90 -1.10 -27.26
CA THR A 298 -6.85 -2.21 -27.14
C THR A 298 -6.23 -3.57 -27.45
N ASP A 299 -5.01 -3.58 -28.01
CA ASP A 299 -4.22 -4.78 -28.25
C ASP A 299 -3.03 -4.81 -27.28
N PHE A 300 -3.03 -5.79 -26.39
CA PHE A 300 -1.96 -6.02 -25.41
C PHE A 300 -1.18 -7.30 -25.69
N SER A 301 -1.41 -7.93 -26.86
CA SER A 301 -0.82 -9.22 -27.23
C SER A 301 0.68 -9.14 -27.52
N LYS A 302 1.20 -7.93 -27.70
CA LYS A 302 2.61 -7.67 -27.99
C LYS A 302 3.41 -7.45 -26.71
N THR A 303 4.72 -7.66 -26.79
CA THR A 303 5.64 -7.29 -25.71
C THR A 303 5.57 -5.78 -25.49
N PRO A 304 5.32 -5.31 -24.24
CA PRO A 304 5.22 -3.88 -23.98
C PRO A 304 6.58 -3.19 -24.15
N ALA A 305 6.56 -1.96 -24.64
CA ALA A 305 7.77 -1.15 -24.75
C ALA A 305 8.14 -0.57 -23.39
N LEU A 306 9.34 -0.89 -22.90
CA LEU A 306 9.88 -0.36 -21.65
C LEU A 306 10.94 0.68 -21.98
N SER A 307 10.70 1.93 -21.62
CA SER A 307 11.64 3.03 -21.85
C SER A 307 11.55 4.10 -20.77
N MET A 308 12.60 4.89 -20.61
CA MET A 308 12.64 5.97 -19.61
C MET A 308 11.91 7.24 -20.09
N ALA A 309 11.33 7.27 -21.29
CA ALA A 309 10.79 8.47 -21.93
C ALA A 309 9.76 9.21 -21.06
N HIS A 310 8.92 8.48 -20.33
CA HIS A 310 7.87 9.02 -19.46
C HIS A 310 8.24 9.00 -17.97
N SER A 311 9.51 8.77 -17.64
CA SER A 311 10.01 8.79 -16.25
C SER A 311 10.86 10.02 -15.93
N ALA A 312 11.30 10.77 -16.95
CA ALA A 312 12.23 11.89 -16.78
C ALA A 312 11.69 13.01 -15.87
N LEU A 313 10.36 13.21 -15.82
CA LEU A 313 9.75 14.27 -15.02
C LEU A 313 9.74 13.97 -13.51
N HIS A 314 9.81 12.70 -13.10
CA HIS A 314 9.77 12.30 -11.69
C HIS A 314 11.01 11.53 -11.24
N THR A 315 12.07 11.53 -12.04
CA THR A 315 13.35 10.88 -11.71
C THR A 315 14.48 11.89 -11.64
N TYR A 316 15.47 11.60 -10.79
CA TYR A 316 16.76 12.26 -10.73
C TYR A 316 17.82 11.23 -11.11
N LYS A 317 18.45 11.42 -12.28
CA LYS A 317 19.46 10.49 -12.83
C LYS A 317 19.00 9.02 -12.84
N GLY A 318 17.73 8.78 -13.17
CA GLY A 318 17.14 7.45 -13.29
C GLY A 318 16.40 6.95 -12.04
N TYR A 319 16.61 7.54 -10.87
CA TYR A 319 15.94 7.12 -9.62
C TYR A 319 14.77 8.04 -9.29
N VAL A 320 13.65 7.49 -8.76
CA VAL A 320 12.46 8.29 -8.44
C VAL A 320 12.80 9.41 -7.44
N SER A 321 12.63 10.66 -7.86
CA SER A 321 12.85 11.86 -7.04
C SER A 321 11.55 12.50 -6.56
N ASN A 322 10.47 12.34 -7.32
CA ASN A 322 9.14 12.81 -6.96
C ASN A 322 8.16 11.64 -6.94
N HIS A 323 7.98 11.03 -5.77
CA HIS A 323 7.11 9.87 -5.58
C HIS A 323 5.64 10.16 -5.93
N SER A 324 5.17 11.36 -5.61
CA SER A 324 3.81 11.78 -5.93
C SER A 324 3.55 11.84 -7.44
N LEU A 325 4.54 12.31 -8.21
CA LEU A 325 4.46 12.37 -9.66
C LEU A 325 4.73 11.00 -10.31
N SER A 326 5.51 10.12 -9.69
CA SER A 326 5.71 8.74 -10.19
C SER A 326 4.44 7.90 -10.14
N ALA A 327 3.57 8.16 -9.15
CA ALA A 327 2.25 7.54 -9.03
C ALA A 327 1.19 8.17 -9.95
N ASP A 328 1.45 9.35 -10.52
CA ASP A 328 0.54 10.05 -11.42
C ASP A 328 0.67 9.53 -12.86
N PHE A 329 -0.32 8.74 -13.29
CA PHE A 329 -0.35 8.18 -14.64
C PHE A 329 -0.69 9.22 -15.72
N CYS A 330 -1.15 10.43 -15.37
CA CYS A 330 -1.60 11.42 -16.36
C CYS A 330 -0.47 11.92 -17.29
N HIS A 331 0.78 11.88 -16.85
CA HIS A 331 1.94 12.20 -17.69
C HIS A 331 2.64 10.95 -18.27
N GLN A 332 2.10 9.75 -18.01
CA GLN A 332 2.75 8.46 -18.31
C GLN A 332 1.86 7.55 -19.19
N PRO A 333 1.67 7.88 -20.49
CA PRO A 333 0.76 7.16 -21.36
C PRO A 333 1.14 5.69 -21.62
N ASP A 334 2.40 5.34 -21.45
CA ASP A 334 2.90 3.97 -21.55
C ASP A 334 2.37 3.05 -20.44
N LEU A 335 1.97 3.60 -19.28
CA LEU A 335 1.36 2.82 -18.20
C LEU A 335 0.08 2.08 -18.60
N GLN A 336 -0.57 2.53 -19.69
CA GLN A 336 -1.69 1.85 -20.31
C GLN A 336 -1.37 0.38 -20.65
N SER A 337 -0.10 0.06 -20.96
CA SER A 337 0.39 -1.28 -21.27
C SER A 337 1.27 -1.92 -20.18
N LEU A 338 1.48 -1.21 -19.06
CA LEU A 338 2.43 -1.61 -18.02
C LEU A 338 1.80 -1.85 -16.64
N HIS A 339 0.50 -1.58 -16.48
CA HIS A 339 -0.20 -1.78 -15.22
C HIS A 339 -1.53 -2.51 -15.42
N GLY A 340 -1.75 -3.60 -14.70
CA GLY A 340 -2.90 -4.50 -14.90
C GLY A 340 -4.27 -3.81 -14.75
N MET A 341 -4.39 -2.82 -13.85
CA MET A 341 -5.57 -1.95 -13.74
C MET A 341 -5.92 -1.27 -15.08
N MET A 342 -4.93 -0.83 -15.83
CA MET A 342 -5.14 -0.14 -17.11
C MET A 342 -5.39 -1.10 -18.27
N ILE A 343 -4.82 -2.30 -18.18
CA ILE A 343 -4.90 -3.35 -19.21
C ILE A 343 -6.23 -4.10 -19.14
N ASN A 344 -6.54 -4.69 -17.98
CA ASN A 344 -7.72 -5.52 -17.76
C ASN A 344 -7.96 -5.69 -16.25
N PRO A 345 -8.62 -4.72 -15.57
CA PRO A 345 -8.83 -4.76 -14.12
C PRO A 345 -9.71 -5.95 -13.69
N LEU A 346 -9.73 -6.26 -12.39
CA LEU A 346 -10.59 -7.34 -11.86
C LEU A 346 -12.06 -6.99 -12.09
N SER A 347 -12.42 -5.71 -11.95
CA SER A 347 -13.76 -5.19 -12.24
C SER A 347 -13.70 -3.79 -12.86
N ILE A 348 -14.72 -3.49 -13.68
CA ILE A 348 -15.05 -2.12 -14.07
C ILE A 348 -16.45 -1.85 -13.53
N SER A 349 -16.55 -0.91 -12.60
CA SER A 349 -17.81 -0.41 -12.07
C SER A 349 -17.62 1.06 -11.74
N SER A 350 -17.49 1.86 -12.80
CA SER A 350 -17.11 3.26 -12.68
C SER A 350 -18.26 4.21 -13.04
N THR A 351 -18.29 5.39 -12.43
CA THR A 351 -19.25 6.45 -12.75
C THR A 351 -18.55 7.79 -12.98
N GLN A 352 -19.19 8.63 -13.80
CA GLN A 352 -18.83 10.03 -14.03
C GLN A 352 -19.49 10.98 -13.03
N GLU A 353 -20.49 10.48 -12.30
CA GLU A 353 -21.24 11.29 -11.35
C GLU A 353 -20.40 11.52 -10.09
N LEU A 354 -20.14 12.78 -9.76
CA LEU A 354 -19.54 13.16 -8.49
C LEU A 354 -20.59 13.10 -7.37
N TYR A 355 -20.34 12.28 -6.36
CA TYR A 355 -21.09 12.20 -5.11
C TYR A 355 -20.13 11.75 -4.00
N PRO A 356 -20.40 12.00 -2.70
CA PRO A 356 -19.46 11.59 -1.67
C PRO A 356 -19.44 10.07 -1.60
N LEU A 357 -18.33 9.42 -1.98
CA LEU A 357 -18.13 7.97 -1.89
C LEU A 357 -16.78 7.74 -1.22
N PHE A 358 -16.73 6.92 -0.17
CA PHE A 358 -15.52 6.69 0.59
C PHE A 358 -14.85 5.37 0.18
N GLY A 359 -13.52 5.33 0.12
CA GLY A 359 -12.77 4.15 -0.31
C GLY A 359 -11.42 4.03 0.40
N GLY A 360 -10.81 2.84 0.36
CA GLY A 360 -9.52 2.58 1.01
C GLY A 360 -8.29 3.06 0.22
N SER A 361 -8.45 3.28 -1.08
CA SER A 361 -7.40 3.71 -2.00
C SER A 361 -8.02 4.25 -3.29
N LYS A 362 -7.23 4.97 -4.09
CA LYS A 362 -7.69 5.49 -5.39
C LYS A 362 -6.53 5.86 -6.32
N LEU A 363 -6.76 6.01 -7.62
CA LEU A 363 -5.79 6.65 -8.52
C LEU A 363 -5.83 8.18 -8.30
N PRO A 364 -4.79 8.93 -8.70
CA PRO A 364 -4.79 10.39 -8.57
C PRO A 364 -5.97 11.12 -9.26
N THR A 365 -6.59 10.51 -10.27
CA THR A 365 -7.73 11.07 -10.99
C THR A 365 -9.09 10.68 -10.44
N ASN A 366 -9.12 9.73 -9.50
CA ASN A 366 -10.34 9.27 -8.87
C ASN A 366 -10.82 10.26 -7.78
N ASN A 367 -12.12 10.27 -7.52
CA ASN A 367 -12.74 11.25 -6.62
C ASN A 367 -13.22 10.67 -5.29
N GLU A 368 -12.95 9.39 -4.99
CA GLU A 368 -13.24 8.82 -3.68
C GLU A 368 -12.59 9.63 -2.56
N ILE A 369 -13.26 9.65 -1.43
CA ILE A 369 -12.78 10.22 -0.17
C ILE A 369 -12.07 9.11 0.60
N LEU A 370 -10.78 9.27 0.87
CA LEU A 370 -9.98 8.18 1.41
C LEU A 370 -10.24 7.95 2.90
N LEU A 371 -10.58 6.71 3.23
CA LEU A 371 -10.51 6.16 4.58
C LEU A 371 -9.24 5.30 4.72
N PRO A 372 -8.72 5.10 5.94
CA PRO A 372 -7.82 4.00 6.21
C PRO A 372 -8.41 2.69 5.69
N ALA A 373 -7.64 1.98 4.87
CA ALA A 373 -8.10 0.74 4.28
C ALA A 373 -8.53 -0.26 5.37
N PRO A 374 -9.63 -1.02 5.16
CA PRO A 374 -10.15 -1.95 6.16
C PRO A 374 -9.09 -2.93 6.69
N MET A 375 -8.24 -3.43 5.80
CA MET A 375 -7.13 -4.35 6.10
C MET A 375 -6.07 -3.79 7.04
N TYR A 376 -5.95 -2.45 7.18
CA TYR A 376 -5.06 -1.82 8.15
C TYR A 376 -5.67 -1.74 9.55
N TRP A 377 -7.00 -1.68 9.62
CA TRP A 377 -7.72 -1.67 10.89
C TRP A 377 -7.83 -3.06 11.49
N VAL A 378 -8.13 -4.07 10.66
CA VAL A 378 -8.14 -5.46 11.12
C VAL A 378 -6.71 -5.98 11.32
N LYS A 379 -6.47 -6.67 12.43
CA LYS A 379 -5.16 -7.24 12.77
C LYS A 379 -4.89 -8.57 12.04
N GLU A 380 -5.29 -8.70 10.78
CA GLU A 380 -5.07 -9.93 10.00
C GLU A 380 -3.57 -10.09 9.72
N GLU A 381 -2.99 -11.23 10.14
CA GLU A 381 -1.55 -11.48 10.02
C GLU A 381 -1.04 -11.41 8.58
N ARG A 382 -1.89 -11.74 7.60
CA ARG A 382 -1.57 -11.71 6.17
C ARG A 382 -1.22 -10.31 5.65
N PHE A 383 -1.68 -9.25 6.32
CA PHE A 383 -1.45 -7.86 5.94
C PHE A 383 -0.56 -7.09 6.92
N THR A 384 -0.43 -7.59 8.14
CA THR A 384 0.26 -6.89 9.23
C THR A 384 1.54 -7.57 9.70
N GLY A 385 1.73 -8.87 9.41
CA GLY A 385 2.76 -9.69 10.05
C GLY A 385 2.48 -10.00 11.52
N GLY A 386 1.28 -9.72 12.03
CA GLY A 386 0.92 -9.91 13.43
C GLY A 386 1.65 -8.92 14.34
N GLU A 387 2.18 -9.39 15.47
CA GLU A 387 3.02 -8.59 16.37
C GLU A 387 4.53 -8.74 16.08
N ASP A 388 4.90 -9.58 15.11
CA ASP A 388 6.29 -9.73 14.67
C ASP A 388 6.72 -8.51 13.85
N ARG A 389 7.91 -8.00 14.13
CA ARG A 389 8.50 -6.83 13.48
C ARG A 389 9.84 -7.17 12.81
N GLY A 390 10.22 -8.45 12.75
CA GLY A 390 11.51 -8.92 12.27
C GLY A 390 12.62 -8.89 13.33
N VAL A 391 13.74 -9.50 12.99
CA VAL A 391 14.99 -9.50 13.80
C VAL A 391 15.76 -8.18 13.61
N PRO A 392 16.71 -7.84 14.50
CA PRO A 392 17.61 -6.71 14.30
C PRO A 392 18.32 -6.73 12.93
N TRP A 393 18.59 -5.56 12.36
CA TRP A 393 19.11 -5.41 10.99
C TRP A 393 20.34 -6.28 10.69
N TYR A 394 21.32 -6.30 11.60
CA TYR A 394 22.56 -7.08 11.45
C TYR A 394 22.34 -8.60 11.39
N GLN A 395 21.18 -9.11 11.80
CA GLN A 395 20.82 -10.53 11.71
C GLN A 395 20.00 -10.86 10.45
N LYS A 396 19.58 -9.85 9.69
CA LYS A 396 18.77 -10.06 8.48
C LYS A 396 19.63 -10.55 7.33
N LEU A 397 18.98 -11.33 6.45
CA LEU A 397 19.57 -11.77 5.19
C LEU A 397 19.66 -10.60 4.20
N ASN A 398 20.80 -10.49 3.50
CA ASN A 398 21.03 -9.55 2.39
C ASN A 398 20.23 -9.95 1.13
N LYS A 399 18.91 -10.10 1.27
CA LYS A 399 18.00 -10.57 0.21
C LYS A 399 16.82 -9.64 0.03
N ALA A 400 16.33 -9.59 -1.20
CA ALA A 400 15.03 -9.02 -1.54
C ALA A 400 14.00 -10.16 -1.65
N ILE A 401 12.98 -10.14 -0.79
CA ILE A 401 11.94 -11.18 -0.78
C ILE A 401 10.60 -10.66 -1.25
N TRP A 402 9.98 -11.39 -2.19
CA TRP A 402 8.59 -11.17 -2.56
C TRP A 402 7.86 -12.50 -2.74
N ARG A 403 6.73 -12.65 -2.02
CA ARG A 403 5.75 -13.71 -2.24
C ARG A 403 4.39 -13.10 -2.41
N GLY A 404 3.73 -13.41 -3.52
CA GLY A 404 2.42 -12.87 -3.81
C GLY A 404 1.68 -13.68 -4.85
N VAL A 405 0.38 -13.41 -4.90
CA VAL A 405 -0.51 -13.91 -5.94
C VAL A 405 -0.39 -12.99 -7.16
N ALA A 406 -0.56 -13.52 -8.37
CA ALA A 406 -0.59 -12.77 -9.63
C ALA A 406 -1.87 -11.93 -9.83
N THR A 407 -2.30 -11.24 -8.77
CA THR A 407 -3.31 -10.18 -8.85
C THR A 407 -2.76 -8.94 -9.56
N GLY A 408 -3.59 -7.92 -9.75
CA GLY A 408 -3.25 -6.80 -10.64
C GLY A 408 -4.35 -6.49 -11.65
N GLY A 409 -5.33 -7.39 -11.78
CA GLY A 409 -6.30 -7.46 -12.85
C GLY A 409 -6.51 -8.91 -13.29
N ARG A 410 -7.20 -9.10 -14.41
CA ARG A 410 -7.41 -10.42 -15.05
C ARG A 410 -6.36 -10.65 -16.13
N ASN A 411 -5.28 -11.34 -15.75
CA ASN A 411 -4.27 -11.75 -16.73
C ASN A 411 -4.83 -12.84 -17.67
N LYS A 412 -4.37 -12.81 -18.92
CA LYS A 412 -4.75 -13.64 -20.07
C LYS A 412 -3.52 -13.90 -20.92
N GLU A 413 -3.60 -14.90 -21.79
CA GLU A 413 -2.54 -15.24 -22.76
C GLU A 413 -2.06 -14.04 -23.57
N ASP A 414 -2.99 -13.18 -23.96
CA ASP A 414 -2.76 -12.01 -24.79
C ASP A 414 -2.46 -10.72 -24.01
N ASN A 415 -2.27 -10.73 -22.69
CA ASN A 415 -2.05 -9.48 -21.95
C ASN A 415 -1.10 -9.55 -20.74
N TRP A 416 -0.77 -10.75 -20.25
CA TRP A 416 -0.02 -10.93 -19.00
C TRP A 416 1.35 -10.24 -19.01
N LYS A 417 1.94 -10.08 -20.20
CA LYS A 417 3.24 -9.43 -20.42
C LYS A 417 3.28 -7.99 -19.91
N GLY A 418 2.15 -7.29 -19.87
CA GLY A 418 2.08 -5.93 -19.32
C GLY A 418 1.94 -5.87 -17.80
N PHE A 419 1.54 -6.94 -17.12
CA PHE A 419 1.16 -6.90 -15.71
C PHE A 419 2.36 -6.70 -14.80
N GLN A 420 2.29 -5.67 -13.95
CA GLN A 420 3.38 -5.20 -13.09
C GLN A 420 4.02 -6.32 -12.26
N ARG A 421 3.24 -7.23 -11.65
CA ARG A 421 3.81 -8.34 -10.88
C ARG A 421 4.50 -9.39 -11.74
N HIS A 422 4.00 -9.65 -12.95
CA HIS A 422 4.63 -10.58 -13.88
C HIS A 422 5.97 -10.03 -14.35
N ARG A 423 6.00 -8.74 -14.73
CA ARG A 423 7.23 -8.04 -15.11
C ARG A 423 8.25 -8.07 -13.98
N PHE A 424 7.83 -7.75 -12.76
CA PHE A 424 8.70 -7.75 -11.57
C PHE A 424 9.29 -9.13 -11.27
N VAL A 425 8.49 -10.20 -11.28
CA VAL A 425 9.00 -11.56 -11.02
C VAL A 425 9.94 -12.02 -12.13
N SER A 426 9.68 -11.71 -13.41
CA SER A 426 10.58 -12.08 -14.51
C SER A 426 11.94 -11.38 -14.42
N MET A 427 11.96 -10.08 -14.11
CA MET A 427 13.22 -9.34 -13.99
C MET A 427 14.01 -9.68 -12.72
N THR A 428 13.39 -10.35 -11.75
CA THR A 428 14.07 -10.79 -10.52
C THR A 428 14.34 -12.29 -10.53
N ASN A 429 14.11 -12.96 -11.67
CA ASN A 429 14.46 -14.35 -11.90
C ASN A 429 15.82 -14.45 -12.58
N HIS A 430 16.81 -14.99 -11.86
CA HIS A 430 18.18 -15.08 -12.37
C HIS A 430 18.29 -15.84 -13.70
N THR A 431 17.51 -16.90 -13.92
CA THR A 431 17.53 -17.68 -15.17
C THR A 431 17.00 -16.85 -16.33
N SER A 432 15.91 -16.12 -16.12
CA SER A 432 15.35 -15.21 -17.13
C SER A 432 16.33 -14.09 -17.47
N VAL A 433 17.02 -13.54 -16.46
CA VAL A 433 18.01 -12.47 -16.64
C VAL A 433 19.25 -12.98 -17.38
N SER A 434 19.83 -14.12 -16.99
CA SER A 434 21.01 -14.71 -17.66
C SER A 434 20.76 -14.95 -19.15
N ARG A 435 19.58 -15.47 -19.51
CA ARG A 435 19.20 -15.73 -20.91
C ARG A 435 18.98 -14.46 -21.73
N ALA A 436 18.49 -13.39 -21.09
CA ALA A 436 18.36 -12.09 -21.73
C ALA A 436 19.74 -11.44 -21.92
N GLU A 437 20.63 -11.53 -20.94
CA GLU A 437 22.00 -11.00 -20.96
C GLU A 437 22.87 -11.70 -22.02
N SER A 438 22.73 -13.02 -22.16
CA SER A 438 23.44 -13.82 -23.17
C SER A 438 22.84 -13.76 -24.58
N TRP A 439 21.74 -13.02 -24.76
CA TRP A 439 20.95 -12.97 -26.00
C TRP A 439 20.38 -14.33 -26.44
N GLU A 440 20.30 -15.33 -25.55
CA GLU A 440 19.64 -16.61 -25.82
C GLU A 440 18.13 -16.40 -26.06
N THR A 441 17.52 -15.48 -25.31
CA THR A 441 16.10 -15.15 -25.43
C THR A 441 15.86 -13.66 -25.30
N ILE A 442 14.99 -13.10 -26.15
CA ILE A 442 14.45 -11.75 -25.93
C ILE A 442 13.43 -11.83 -24.77
N PRO A 443 13.59 -11.03 -23.70
CA PRO A 443 12.70 -11.10 -22.54
C PRO A 443 11.25 -10.74 -22.94
N PRO A 444 10.25 -11.53 -22.51
CA PRO A 444 8.87 -11.39 -23.00
C PRO A 444 8.13 -10.20 -22.36
N ASN A 445 8.58 -9.72 -21.21
CA ASN A 445 7.83 -8.78 -20.37
C ASN A 445 8.70 -7.85 -19.50
N PHE A 446 10.02 -7.92 -19.59
CA PHE A 446 10.92 -7.02 -18.85
C PHE A 446 12.06 -6.52 -19.74
N ALA A 447 12.80 -5.54 -19.26
CA ALA A 447 13.99 -5.01 -19.92
C ALA A 447 15.19 -5.07 -18.97
N LEU A 448 16.38 -5.28 -19.55
CA LEU A 448 17.64 -5.16 -18.82
C LEU A 448 17.90 -3.69 -18.44
N PRO A 449 18.64 -3.42 -17.35
CA PRO A 449 18.93 -2.06 -16.93
C PRO A 449 19.69 -1.31 -18.03
N THR A 450 19.37 -0.03 -18.19
CA THR A 450 20.10 0.84 -19.11
C THR A 450 21.45 1.26 -18.51
N SER A 451 22.40 1.68 -19.34
CA SER A 451 23.75 2.06 -18.92
C SER A 451 23.81 3.23 -17.93
N ILE A 452 22.73 4.01 -17.77
CA ILE A 452 22.68 5.14 -16.82
C ILE A 452 22.89 4.69 -15.37
N TYR A 453 22.53 3.44 -15.05
CA TYR A 453 22.67 2.89 -13.70
C TYR A 453 24.07 2.32 -13.43
N ASN A 454 24.91 2.19 -14.46
CA ASN A 454 26.29 1.70 -14.35
C ASN A 454 26.41 0.42 -13.50
N ILE A 455 25.59 -0.59 -13.82
CA ILE A 455 25.55 -1.85 -13.06
C ILE A 455 26.86 -2.61 -13.29
N GLY A 456 27.60 -2.89 -12.22
CA GLY A 456 28.87 -3.60 -12.23
C GLY A 456 28.72 -5.03 -12.75
N ALA A 457 27.69 -5.75 -12.27
CA ALA A 457 27.39 -7.10 -12.74
C ALA A 457 27.15 -7.17 -14.26
N GLN A 458 26.50 -6.15 -14.82
CA GLN A 458 26.25 -6.06 -16.27
C GLN A 458 27.55 -5.78 -17.06
N GLN A 459 28.54 -5.09 -16.48
CA GLN A 459 29.83 -4.84 -17.12
C GLN A 459 30.68 -6.11 -17.25
N GLU A 460 30.44 -7.10 -16.37
CA GLU A 460 31.11 -8.40 -16.41
C GLU A 460 30.28 -9.51 -17.08
N ASN A 461 29.09 -9.18 -17.62
CA ASN A 461 28.12 -10.15 -18.14
C ASN A 461 27.70 -11.21 -17.09
N ARG A 462 27.52 -10.78 -15.85
CA ARG A 462 27.16 -11.59 -14.68
C ARG A 462 25.88 -11.08 -14.00
N LEU A 463 25.04 -10.31 -14.69
CA LEU A 463 23.83 -9.75 -14.10
C LEU A 463 22.90 -10.84 -13.57
N GLY A 464 22.71 -11.92 -14.32
CA GLY A 464 21.89 -13.05 -13.88
C GLY A 464 22.45 -13.72 -12.62
N ASP A 465 23.75 -13.99 -12.58
CA ASP A 465 24.40 -14.60 -11.41
C ASP A 465 24.30 -13.71 -10.18
N TRP A 466 24.53 -12.41 -10.33
CA TRP A 466 24.37 -11.44 -9.24
C TRP A 466 22.93 -11.37 -8.74
N VAL A 467 21.93 -11.41 -9.62
CA VAL A 467 20.50 -11.47 -9.23
C VAL A 467 20.21 -12.72 -8.38
N ASN A 468 20.85 -13.86 -8.68
CA ASN A 468 20.69 -15.11 -7.92
C ASN A 468 21.16 -15.00 -6.45
N GLU A 469 22.12 -14.12 -6.16
CA GLU A 469 22.70 -13.96 -4.82
C GLU A 469 21.70 -13.34 -3.83
N TRP A 470 20.88 -12.39 -4.30
CA TRP A 470 20.02 -11.58 -3.43
C TRP A 470 18.52 -11.75 -3.68
N SER A 471 18.09 -12.17 -4.88
CA SER A 471 16.66 -12.24 -5.20
C SER A 471 16.00 -13.50 -4.66
N ASP A 472 14.90 -13.34 -3.92
CA ASP A 472 13.96 -14.42 -3.63
C ASP A 472 12.52 -13.97 -3.90
N THR A 473 12.17 -13.88 -5.18
CA THR A 473 10.83 -13.51 -5.65
C THR A 473 10.14 -14.71 -6.31
N ALA A 474 8.84 -14.87 -6.05
CA ALA A 474 8.04 -15.87 -6.72
C ALA A 474 6.54 -15.62 -6.57
N PHE A 475 5.77 -16.09 -7.55
CA PHE A 475 4.34 -16.26 -7.39
C PHE A 475 4.03 -17.45 -6.49
N ILE A 476 2.94 -17.32 -5.73
CA ILE A 476 2.34 -18.44 -4.98
C ILE A 476 1.11 -18.99 -5.73
N GLU A 477 0.57 -18.22 -6.66
CA GLU A 477 -0.59 -18.55 -7.49
C GLU A 477 -0.63 -17.60 -8.70
N LEU A 478 -0.91 -18.13 -9.90
CA LEU A 478 -0.86 -17.39 -11.18
C LEU A 478 -2.21 -16.75 -11.60
N MET A 479 -3.31 -17.08 -10.92
CA MET A 479 -4.63 -16.42 -11.09
C MET A 479 -5.10 -16.26 -12.54
N CYS A 480 -4.90 -17.26 -13.39
CA CYS A 480 -5.42 -17.19 -14.76
C CYS A 480 -6.89 -17.55 -14.88
N ASN A 481 -7.52 -17.00 -15.93
CA ASN A 481 -8.96 -17.11 -16.17
C ASN A 481 -9.45 -18.55 -16.45
N ASP A 482 -8.56 -19.46 -16.83
CA ASP A 482 -8.92 -20.87 -16.99
C ASP A 482 -8.79 -21.52 -15.62
N ASN A 483 -9.91 -21.64 -14.91
CA ASN A 483 -10.01 -22.39 -13.65
C ASN A 483 -9.77 -23.89 -13.89
N ARG A 484 -8.52 -24.25 -14.23
CA ARG A 484 -8.10 -25.62 -14.38
C ARG A 484 -7.97 -26.22 -12.99
N LYS A 485 -8.55 -27.40 -12.82
CA LYS A 485 -8.59 -28.09 -11.51
C LYS A 485 -7.20 -28.46 -10.97
N ASP A 486 -6.21 -28.50 -11.84
CA ASP A 486 -4.80 -28.78 -11.51
C ASP A 486 -4.02 -27.53 -11.08
N GLY A 487 -4.63 -26.33 -11.11
CA GLY A 487 -3.98 -25.06 -10.78
C GLY A 487 -2.95 -24.58 -11.80
N THR A 488 -2.88 -25.25 -12.97
CA THR A 488 -1.96 -24.89 -14.06
C THR A 488 -2.44 -23.68 -14.83
N CYS A 489 -1.49 -22.95 -15.40
CA CYS A 489 -1.70 -21.75 -16.17
C CYS A 489 -0.99 -21.82 -17.52
N PRO A 490 -1.61 -22.34 -18.59
CA PRO A 490 -0.89 -22.75 -19.80
C PRO A 490 -0.02 -21.67 -20.47
N TYR A 491 -0.42 -20.40 -20.36
CA TYR A 491 0.29 -19.29 -20.99
C TYR A 491 1.31 -18.58 -20.07
N THR A 492 1.34 -18.88 -18.77
CA THR A 492 2.35 -18.35 -17.83
C THR A 492 3.22 -19.43 -17.18
N ASP A 493 2.77 -20.68 -17.08
CA ASP A 493 3.54 -21.83 -16.57
C ASP A 493 4.91 -22.00 -17.25
N PRO A 494 5.08 -21.78 -18.57
CA PRO A 494 6.40 -21.88 -19.20
C PRO A 494 7.41 -20.83 -18.70
N TYR A 495 6.93 -19.75 -18.07
CA TYR A 495 7.74 -18.59 -17.66
C TYR A 495 7.91 -18.47 -16.15
N PHE A 496 7.00 -19.04 -15.35
CA PHE A 496 6.98 -18.85 -13.90
C PHE A 496 6.84 -20.17 -13.15
N SER A 497 7.71 -20.36 -12.15
CA SER A 497 7.56 -21.45 -11.18
C SER A 497 6.87 -20.92 -9.92
N ILE A 498 5.83 -21.63 -9.48
CA ILE A 498 5.12 -21.33 -8.23
C ILE A 498 5.96 -21.81 -7.04
N LYS A 499 6.04 -21.00 -5.97
CA LYS A 499 6.64 -21.38 -4.68
C LYS A 499 5.60 -21.35 -3.56
N GLU A 500 5.90 -22.02 -2.47
CA GLU A 500 5.08 -21.96 -1.26
C GLU A 500 4.93 -20.53 -0.72
N GLY A 501 3.75 -20.24 -0.18
CA GLY A 501 3.47 -18.99 0.51
C GLY A 501 4.30 -18.83 1.76
N ARG A 502 4.73 -17.58 2.03
CA ARG A 502 5.49 -17.20 3.23
C ARG A 502 4.70 -16.20 4.05
N LYS A 503 4.58 -16.44 5.36
CA LYS A 503 4.03 -15.44 6.28
C LYS A 503 4.85 -14.14 6.20
N MET A 504 4.23 -13.00 6.42
CA MET A 504 4.95 -11.71 6.43
C MET A 504 6.07 -11.69 7.49
N SER A 505 5.82 -12.25 8.67
CA SER A 505 6.83 -12.40 9.73
C SER A 505 8.09 -13.15 9.27
N GLU A 506 7.94 -14.20 8.47
CA GLU A 506 9.08 -14.90 7.88
C GLU A 506 9.81 -14.06 6.83
N GLN A 507 9.07 -13.26 6.07
CA GLN A 507 9.65 -12.34 5.08
C GLN A 507 10.49 -11.24 5.76
N PHE A 508 10.13 -10.81 6.98
CA PHE A 508 10.88 -9.82 7.77
C PHE A 508 12.30 -10.25 8.20
N LYS A 509 12.69 -11.51 7.93
CA LYS A 509 14.08 -11.96 8.08
C LYS A 509 15.02 -11.43 6.99
N ASN A 510 14.47 -10.83 5.93
CA ASN A 510 15.22 -10.29 4.80
C ASN A 510 15.30 -8.78 4.91
N LYS A 511 16.39 -8.18 4.44
CA LYS A 511 16.60 -6.73 4.49
C LYS A 511 15.64 -5.96 3.58
N TYR A 512 15.36 -6.46 2.37
CA TYR A 512 14.60 -5.70 1.36
C TYR A 512 13.26 -6.38 1.07
N ILE A 513 12.18 -5.60 1.06
CA ILE A 513 10.82 -6.09 0.81
C ILE A 513 10.15 -5.23 -0.27
N PRO A 514 10.16 -5.69 -1.54
CA PRO A 514 9.43 -5.04 -2.61
C PRO A 514 7.91 -5.02 -2.35
N ASP A 515 7.28 -3.86 -2.57
CA ASP A 515 5.84 -3.65 -2.49
C ASP A 515 5.30 -3.24 -3.85
N ILE A 516 4.47 -4.11 -4.44
CA ILE A 516 3.95 -3.98 -5.81
C ILE A 516 2.42 -4.07 -5.76
N ASP A 517 1.76 -3.13 -6.43
CA ASP A 517 0.31 -3.07 -6.54
C ASP A 517 -0.33 -4.39 -6.97
N GLY A 518 -1.47 -4.70 -6.36
CA GLY A 518 -2.38 -5.78 -6.76
C GLY A 518 -3.51 -5.23 -7.62
N ASN A 519 -4.74 -5.72 -7.41
CA ASN A 519 -5.93 -5.17 -8.09
C ASN A 519 -6.11 -3.68 -7.80
N SER A 520 -5.69 -3.25 -6.62
CA SER A 520 -5.44 -1.85 -6.26
C SER A 520 -4.09 -1.77 -5.52
N PHE A 521 -3.93 -0.82 -4.60
CA PHE A 521 -2.80 -0.74 -3.68
C PHE A 521 -2.49 -2.07 -2.96
N SER A 522 -1.26 -2.22 -2.48
CA SER A 522 -0.85 -3.36 -1.68
C SER A 522 -1.24 -3.19 -0.21
N GLY A 523 -2.22 -3.96 0.24
CA GLY A 523 -2.63 -4.03 1.65
C GLY A 523 -1.57 -4.48 2.66
N ARG A 524 -0.37 -4.87 2.20
CA ARG A 524 0.76 -5.26 3.05
C ARG A 524 1.66 -4.08 3.41
N TYR A 525 1.53 -2.94 2.72
CA TYR A 525 2.49 -1.86 2.78
C TYR A 525 2.68 -1.30 4.19
N ARG A 526 1.57 -1.05 4.92
CA ARG A 526 1.65 -0.64 6.32
C ARG A 526 2.38 -1.67 7.20
N GLY A 527 2.15 -2.96 7.00
CA GLY A 527 2.86 -4.02 7.73
C GLY A 527 4.36 -4.04 7.40
N PHE A 528 4.74 -3.72 6.16
CA PHE A 528 6.15 -3.58 5.78
C PHE A 528 6.82 -2.38 6.45
N LEU A 529 6.16 -1.21 6.46
CA LEU A 529 6.65 -0.04 7.17
C LEU A 529 6.82 -0.28 8.67
N LEU A 530 5.95 -1.09 9.29
CA LEU A 530 6.07 -1.44 10.72
C LEU A 530 7.14 -2.51 11.00
N SER A 531 7.65 -3.19 9.98
CA SER A 531 8.74 -4.15 10.14
C SER A 531 10.09 -3.43 10.21
N SER A 532 11.13 -4.13 10.64
CA SER A 532 12.52 -3.65 10.62
C SER A 532 13.20 -3.84 9.26
N SER A 533 12.46 -4.29 8.24
CA SER A 533 12.96 -4.46 6.87
C SER A 533 12.66 -3.22 6.03
N LEU A 534 13.45 -2.98 4.99
CA LEU A 534 13.33 -1.83 4.09
C LEU A 534 12.26 -2.07 3.00
N PRO A 535 11.14 -1.34 3.01
CA PRO A 535 10.15 -1.43 1.94
C PRO A 535 10.66 -0.71 0.68
N ILE A 536 10.54 -1.37 -0.49
CA ILE A 536 10.83 -0.78 -1.81
C ILE A 536 9.52 -0.75 -2.60
N LYS A 537 8.90 0.42 -2.74
CA LYS A 537 7.52 0.55 -3.22
C LYS A 537 7.43 1.09 -4.64
N ALA A 538 6.65 0.41 -5.48
CA ALA A 538 6.16 0.94 -6.74
C ALA A 538 4.63 0.89 -6.74
N THR A 539 4.00 2.05 -6.96
CA THR A 539 2.54 2.18 -6.95
C THR A 539 2.03 3.26 -7.90
N ILE A 540 0.77 3.14 -8.32
CA ILE A 540 -0.02 4.22 -8.94
C ILE A 540 -1.21 4.66 -8.07
N PHE A 541 -1.33 4.13 -6.85
CA PHE A 541 -2.43 4.44 -5.94
C PHE A 541 -2.05 5.46 -4.87
N ARG A 542 -3.07 6.15 -4.38
CA ARG A 542 -3.05 7.01 -3.21
C ARG A 542 -3.73 6.34 -2.03
N GLU A 543 -3.15 6.55 -0.86
CA GLU A 543 -3.66 6.08 0.42
C GLU A 543 -3.76 7.25 1.42
N TRP A 544 -4.57 7.10 2.47
CA TRP A 544 -4.85 8.15 3.46
C TRP A 544 -3.59 8.74 4.14
N HIS A 545 -2.51 7.96 4.20
CA HIS A 545 -1.30 8.27 4.94
C HIS A 545 -0.18 8.86 4.09
N ASP A 546 -0.35 9.05 2.79
CA ASP A 546 0.74 9.43 1.89
C ASP A 546 1.38 10.78 2.26
N SER A 547 0.59 11.71 2.80
CA SER A 547 1.08 13.01 3.33
C SER A 547 2.00 12.88 4.55
N ARG A 548 2.04 11.71 5.19
CA ARG A 548 2.83 11.44 6.40
C ARG A 548 4.17 10.78 6.08
N LEU A 549 4.37 10.27 4.86
CA LEU A 549 5.53 9.47 4.50
C LEU A 549 6.41 10.21 3.49
N ILE A 550 7.72 10.26 3.76
CA ILE A 550 8.71 10.87 2.88
C ILE A 550 9.53 9.77 2.23
N ALA A 551 9.48 9.70 0.90
CA ALA A 551 10.28 8.78 0.11
C ALA A 551 11.79 9.04 0.33
N TRP A 552 12.61 7.99 0.33
CA TRP A 552 14.03 7.97 0.72
C TRP A 552 14.34 8.26 2.19
N LYS A 553 13.34 8.63 3.00
CA LYS A 553 13.45 8.75 4.46
C LYS A 553 12.79 7.58 5.20
N HIS A 554 11.58 7.20 4.79
CA HIS A 554 10.80 6.13 5.44
C HIS A 554 10.68 4.86 4.60
N PHE A 555 10.92 4.94 3.30
CA PHE A 555 10.87 3.82 2.36
C PHE A 555 11.61 4.21 1.08
N VAL A 556 11.95 3.24 0.23
CA VAL A 556 12.56 3.51 -1.08
C VAL A 556 11.50 3.49 -2.17
N PRO A 557 11.28 4.57 -2.93
CA PRO A 557 10.40 4.54 -4.09
C PRO A 557 11.09 3.86 -5.29
N MET A 558 10.30 3.18 -6.12
CA MET A 558 10.72 2.53 -7.36
C MET A 558 9.74 2.89 -8.48
N ASP A 559 10.26 3.08 -9.70
CA ASP A 559 9.42 3.40 -10.86
C ASP A 559 8.54 2.21 -11.27
N ASN A 560 7.35 2.48 -11.82
CA ASN A 560 6.46 1.42 -12.32
C ASN A 560 7.01 0.65 -13.53
N ARG A 561 8.13 1.08 -14.13
CA ARG A 561 8.88 0.33 -15.16
C ARG A 561 9.97 -0.57 -14.57
N PHE A 562 10.29 -0.37 -13.29
CA PHE A 562 11.28 -1.12 -12.49
C PHE A 562 12.73 -1.08 -12.98
N MET A 563 13.06 -0.27 -13.98
CA MET A 563 14.42 -0.21 -14.51
C MET A 563 15.46 0.25 -13.48
N ASP A 564 15.02 1.05 -12.51
CA ASP A 564 15.81 1.56 -11.38
C ASP A 564 16.09 0.50 -10.30
N PHE A 565 15.35 -0.61 -10.28
CA PHE A 565 15.46 -1.61 -9.22
C PHE A 565 16.86 -2.23 -9.11
N TYR A 566 17.48 -2.61 -10.23
CA TYR A 566 18.85 -3.13 -10.20
C TYR A 566 19.85 -2.10 -9.66
N GLY A 567 19.67 -0.83 -10.01
CA GLY A 567 20.49 0.27 -9.50
C GLY A 567 20.29 0.49 -8.00
N ILE A 568 19.04 0.37 -7.52
CA ILE A 568 18.70 0.42 -6.09
C ILE A 568 19.39 -0.73 -5.34
N MET A 569 19.30 -1.96 -5.87
CA MET A 569 19.91 -3.12 -5.24
C MET A 569 21.43 -3.03 -5.21
N GLN A 570 22.07 -2.60 -6.31
CA GLN A 570 23.52 -2.40 -6.33
C GLN A 570 23.97 -1.31 -5.35
N TYR A 571 23.22 -0.21 -5.22
CA TYR A 571 23.56 0.83 -4.27
C TYR A 571 23.61 0.30 -2.83
N PHE A 572 22.61 -0.47 -2.40
CA PHE A 572 22.55 -0.96 -1.03
C PHE A 572 23.42 -2.20 -0.78
N LEU A 573 23.41 -3.18 -1.69
CA LEU A 573 24.16 -4.43 -1.54
C LEU A 573 25.62 -4.32 -1.95
N GLY A 574 25.94 -3.40 -2.85
CA GLY A 574 27.21 -3.41 -3.59
C GLY A 574 27.23 -4.50 -4.67
N TYR A 575 28.44 -4.76 -5.17
CA TYR A 575 28.72 -5.80 -6.15
C TYR A 575 30.13 -6.34 -5.94
N GLU A 576 30.31 -7.65 -5.95
CA GLU A 576 31.63 -8.30 -5.92
C GLU A 576 31.80 -9.14 -7.18
N GLY A 577 32.56 -8.59 -8.12
CA GLY A 577 32.82 -9.19 -9.43
C GLY A 577 34.05 -10.09 -9.45
N GLU A 578 34.54 -10.37 -10.65
CA GLU A 578 35.82 -11.03 -10.88
C GLU A 578 36.96 -10.03 -11.04
N ASN A 579 36.67 -8.83 -11.55
CA ASN A 579 37.69 -7.81 -11.85
C ASN A 579 37.67 -6.65 -10.86
N PHE A 580 36.53 -6.34 -10.25
CA PHE A 580 36.40 -5.23 -9.31
C PHE A 580 35.26 -5.46 -8.30
N ARG A 581 35.25 -4.66 -7.23
CA ARG A 581 34.15 -4.58 -6.28
C ARG A 581 33.57 -3.17 -6.19
N ILE A 582 32.27 -3.07 -5.97
CA ILE A 582 31.54 -1.85 -5.64
C ILE A 582 31.04 -1.99 -4.20
N GLU A 583 31.37 -1.03 -3.34
CA GLU A 583 30.90 -1.05 -1.96
C GLU A 583 29.41 -0.75 -1.88
N GLY A 584 28.71 -1.51 -1.03
CA GLY A 584 27.30 -1.30 -0.73
C GLY A 584 27.08 -0.28 0.40
N HIS A 585 25.90 0.31 0.44
CA HIS A 585 25.48 1.31 1.42
C HIS A 585 24.50 0.69 2.44
N ASP A 586 24.89 -0.43 3.06
CA ASP A 586 24.02 -1.18 3.98
C ASP A 586 23.54 -0.35 5.17
N LYS A 587 24.37 0.57 5.67
CA LYS A 587 24.01 1.49 6.75
C LYS A 587 22.91 2.47 6.33
N GLU A 588 22.90 2.91 5.07
CA GLU A 588 21.82 3.77 4.58
C GLU A 588 20.51 2.99 4.42
N ALA A 589 20.58 1.72 4.00
CA ALA A 589 19.41 0.85 3.98
C ALA A 589 18.83 0.64 5.39
N GLU A 590 19.68 0.36 6.38
CA GLU A 590 19.29 0.26 7.79
C GLU A 590 18.64 1.55 8.28
N ARG A 591 19.27 2.70 7.99
CA ARG A 591 18.80 4.00 8.43
C ARG A 591 17.40 4.32 7.91
N ILE A 592 17.12 4.04 6.63
CA ILE A 592 15.79 4.25 6.04
C ILE A 592 14.78 3.26 6.64
N ALA A 593 15.14 1.98 6.80
CA ALA A 593 14.25 0.97 7.35
C ALA A 593 13.84 1.30 8.79
N MET A 594 14.82 1.63 9.64
CA MET A 594 14.58 1.96 11.04
C MET A 594 13.84 3.29 11.18
N ALA A 595 14.19 4.33 10.40
CA ALA A 595 13.43 5.58 10.39
C ALA A 595 11.98 5.36 9.94
N GLY A 596 11.75 4.55 8.91
CA GLY A 596 10.42 4.17 8.44
C GLY A 596 9.61 3.45 9.52
N GLN A 597 10.23 2.49 10.22
CA GLN A 597 9.61 1.77 11.32
C GLN A 597 9.27 2.68 12.50
N GLU A 598 10.24 3.44 12.99
CA GLU A 598 10.04 4.36 14.11
C GLU A 598 8.95 5.37 13.80
N TRP A 599 8.94 5.91 12.58
CA TRP A 599 7.95 6.87 12.15
C TRP A 599 6.57 6.26 11.97
N ALA A 600 6.46 5.10 11.33
CA ALA A 600 5.19 4.39 11.18
C ALA A 600 4.55 4.04 12.54
N ASN A 601 5.36 3.70 13.54
CA ASN A 601 4.91 3.48 14.92
C ASN A 601 4.44 4.76 15.63
N LYS A 602 4.70 5.95 15.08
CA LYS A 602 4.24 7.24 15.61
C LYS A 602 3.05 7.83 14.88
N VAL A 603 2.96 7.64 13.55
CA VAL A 603 1.97 8.35 12.72
C VAL A 603 1.01 7.47 11.93
N LEU A 604 1.18 6.13 11.96
CA LEU A 604 0.32 5.16 11.28
C LEU A 604 -0.36 4.19 12.25
N ARG A 605 -0.46 4.53 13.54
CA ARG A 605 -1.11 3.69 14.55
C ARG A 605 -2.63 3.66 14.31
N ARG A 606 -3.33 2.82 15.08
CA ARG A 606 -4.79 2.76 15.03
C ARG A 606 -5.41 4.07 15.54
N GLU A 607 -4.76 4.66 16.52
CA GLU A 607 -5.07 5.97 17.07
C GLU A 607 -4.93 7.06 15.99
N ASP A 608 -3.86 7.02 15.17
CA ASP A 608 -3.68 7.97 14.07
C ASP A 608 -4.73 7.79 12.96
N MET A 609 -5.18 6.56 12.70
CA MET A 609 -6.33 6.30 11.82
C MET A 609 -7.61 6.92 12.37
N GLN A 610 -7.88 6.76 13.67
CA GLN A 610 -9.03 7.36 14.33
C GLN A 610 -8.97 8.90 14.28
N ILE A 611 -7.82 9.49 14.55
CA ILE A 611 -7.59 10.95 14.49
C ILE A 611 -7.81 11.49 13.07
N TYR A 612 -7.31 10.79 12.06
CA TYR A 612 -7.54 11.15 10.65
C TYR A 612 -9.02 11.07 10.30
N VAL A 613 -9.70 9.96 10.65
CA VAL A 613 -11.11 9.75 10.33
C VAL A 613 -12.01 10.73 11.08
N LEU A 614 -11.72 11.02 12.34
CA LEU A 614 -12.46 12.02 13.12
C LEU A 614 -12.37 13.39 12.43
N ARG A 615 -11.17 13.85 12.07
CA ARG A 615 -11.02 15.11 11.31
C ARG A 615 -11.75 15.07 9.98
N LEU A 616 -11.59 13.99 9.23
CA LEU A 616 -12.22 13.80 7.92
C LEU A 616 -13.74 13.92 8.02
N LEU A 617 -14.35 13.25 9.00
CA LEU A 617 -15.80 13.21 9.13
C LEU A 617 -16.38 14.52 9.68
N LEU A 618 -15.66 15.24 10.55
CA LEU A 618 -16.04 16.62 10.93
C LEU A 618 -16.03 17.57 9.71
N GLU A 619 -15.03 17.44 8.85
CA GLU A 619 -14.94 18.22 7.61
C GLU A 619 -16.00 17.81 6.59
N TYR A 620 -16.26 16.51 6.45
CA TYR A 620 -17.29 15.98 5.56
C TYR A 620 -18.69 16.44 5.98
N ALA A 621 -19.00 16.38 7.29
CA ALA A 621 -20.23 16.91 7.83
C ALA A 621 -20.39 18.40 7.54
N ARG A 622 -19.29 19.16 7.64
CA ARG A 622 -19.28 20.60 7.32
C ARG A 622 -19.59 20.84 5.85
N VAL A 623 -18.83 20.26 4.92
CA VAL A 623 -19.04 20.51 3.48
C VAL A 623 -20.42 20.06 2.99
N SER A 624 -21.02 19.07 3.67
CA SER A 624 -22.37 18.55 3.42
C SER A 624 -23.49 19.33 4.12
N ASN A 625 -23.19 20.40 4.86
CA ASN A 625 -24.18 21.24 5.56
C ASN A 625 -24.56 22.48 4.75
N ASP A 626 -25.82 22.95 4.87
CA ASP A 626 -26.28 24.15 4.18
C ASP A 626 -25.62 25.44 4.73
N ASN A 627 -25.25 25.43 6.01
CA ASN A 627 -24.56 26.54 6.71
C ASN A 627 -23.03 26.40 6.68
N ARG A 628 -22.46 25.58 5.78
CA ARG A 628 -21.02 25.25 5.72
C ARG A 628 -20.05 26.44 5.69
N THR A 629 -20.50 27.62 5.27
CA THR A 629 -19.71 28.85 5.23
C THR A 629 -19.52 29.51 6.59
N ILE A 630 -20.45 29.28 7.53
CA ILE A 630 -20.43 29.85 8.88
C ILE A 630 -20.19 28.78 9.97
N LEU A 631 -20.15 27.50 9.61
CA LEU A 631 -19.78 26.44 10.54
C LEU A 631 -18.29 26.48 10.84
N GLY A 632 -17.95 26.64 12.12
CA GLY A 632 -16.56 26.64 12.54
C GLY A 632 -16.32 26.69 14.04
N PHE A 633 -15.06 26.54 14.41
CA PHE A 633 -14.52 26.65 15.76
C PHE A 633 -13.75 27.97 15.90
N VAL A 634 -14.16 28.77 16.90
CA VAL A 634 -13.62 30.10 17.20
C VAL A 634 -13.38 30.35 18.68
N LYS A 635 -13.56 29.34 19.56
CA LYS A 635 -13.39 29.54 21.02
C LYS A 635 -11.96 29.95 21.38
N ASP A 636 -10.97 29.61 20.55
CA ASP A 636 -9.58 30.02 20.68
C ASP A 636 -9.32 31.50 20.38
N LEU A 637 -10.30 32.19 19.79
CA LEU A 637 -10.23 33.61 19.43
C LEU A 637 -11.08 34.52 20.33
N LEU A 638 -11.80 33.94 21.31
CA LEU A 638 -12.75 34.63 22.18
C LEU A 638 -12.17 35.01 23.55
#